data_AF-A0A4S2HJL2-F1
#
_entry.id   AF-A0A4S2HJL2-F1
#
_cell.length_a   1.000
_cell.length_b   1.000
_cell.length_c   1.000
_cell.angle_alpha   90.00
_cell.angle_beta   90.00
_cell.angle_gamma   90.00
#
_symmetry.space_group_name_H-M   'P 1'
#
loop_
_entity.id
_entity.type
_entity.pdbx_description
1 polymer ?
#
loop_
_entity_poly.entity_id
_entity_poly.type
_entity_poly.pdbx_seq_one_letter_code
_entity_poly.pdbx_strand_id
1 'polypeptide(L)'
;MRKRIMTLLLAVLLLFQTEAETLYAAEIAPRASTAKTEAEALTGDNDNTGATDPGSQPDGSGNAGDGSGDETGGDGSDFPEGTEEYTVVFDFNGGKLPDTEETDMQVKVKKGELISAENIPAPVREGYTLQYWTDESGDEYKLEEQPVQGNLTLKAFWAPIEEYTVVFDFNGGILPDTGEPIRQVPVKAGELIAPESIPVPVKEGYKLLYWTDENGTEYKLTEQPVQGNLTLKAFWSPITYRIQFKPNGGTGTMAELTMEYDKVQKLPENAFVRTGYAFVGWTVTIAGVEHTFQDEAEISSNLANTEGTVLVFKAKWEVGLYTIQYHANGGTGTMNDMPCTYNKTRTLLTNKFKRTGYTFIGWNTRSDGKGTSYKNKDKVKSLGGYGEIVILYAMWQGNSYTVKYDGNKATSGSMTGSSQIYGTPFTLRKNTFKRKGFTFAGWNTKADGTGTTYKDGAQVSNLTATANGTATLYAKWTAIKYKITYHTNGGKLAASAKKTYTADKPFVLPRPTKKGYDFDGWYKTSNFKKRVGEIAEGNTGNLTLYAKWVKCTQKPKSDSAKLTACKATGTGKVSVKATIKTRVASSDDYYYLMYINPLNQKMYKEAAKVYKKKNISFTLKTAENRGYATSMFGIAIKNGSKYQLISTTSFVKNAEKAASNKSSYKPGSTKKGMQFDKSMEEIIDCGARQNFLNVTVSMVCTDGTVPYNYNGKTYYFNPMTYYQQVVTECNKRNINVTMQVMLDWTAGNTDLISAKARVKGAAPYYSWNVTTNSSREKMEAIFCYLGGLFGKKSCYVSNWILGNEVNNPAGWHYKGGMSTTAYFKSYAYAFRALYYAVRTQYSNAHIFICTDNFWNATQSGGYSAKYVISAFLKQLNKIEKGLKWNLAYHAYSFPLTYTNFWEGFGITNDVSTPYITMKNIKVLTNYIKKNYGSSVRIILSEQGYTSSNWGEANQAAAIVYSYYIAACNPMIDAFIIRSFSDNANETAQGLRMGIAGKEAFNAFKYMDTSQASKYTKKYMGMLGVKSWKKIVAGYKASRIKGMYRKT
;
A
#
# COMPACT_ATOMS: atom_id res chain seq x y z
N MET A 1 -23.48 -19.74 50.40
CA MET A 1 -23.22 -20.21 49.01
C MET A 1 -21.88 -19.70 48.42
N ARG A 2 -20.81 -19.43 49.20
CA ARG A 2 -19.48 -19.04 48.65
C ARG A 2 -18.42 -20.17 48.63
N LYS A 3 -18.47 -21.15 49.55
CA LYS A 3 -17.60 -22.35 49.56
C LYS A 3 -17.92 -23.44 48.50
N ARG A 4 -18.66 -23.13 47.42
CA ARG A 4 -18.93 -24.06 46.29
C ARG A 4 -18.47 -23.55 44.91
N ILE A 5 -17.85 -22.37 44.85
CA ILE A 5 -17.28 -21.82 43.60
C ILE A 5 -15.76 -22.02 43.55
N MET A 6 -15.08 -21.94 44.70
CA MET A 6 -13.63 -22.14 44.79
C MET A 6 -13.18 -23.57 44.41
N THR A 7 -14.04 -24.57 44.62
CA THR A 7 -13.80 -25.97 44.21
C THR A 7 -13.96 -26.20 42.70
N LEU A 8 -14.67 -25.31 41.98
CA LEU A 8 -14.89 -25.46 40.53
C LEU A 8 -13.76 -24.84 39.69
N LEU A 9 -12.94 -23.97 40.28
CA LEU A 9 -11.78 -23.36 39.63
C LEU A 9 -10.52 -24.24 39.66
N LEU A 10 -10.41 -25.17 40.63
CA LEU A 10 -9.33 -26.18 40.64
C LEU A 10 -9.54 -27.31 39.61
N ALA A 11 -10.75 -27.47 39.07
CA ALA A 11 -11.12 -28.58 38.18
C ALA A 11 -10.95 -28.29 36.68
N VAL A 12 -10.37 -27.16 36.29
CA VAL A 12 -10.16 -26.74 34.89
C VAL A 12 -8.68 -26.44 34.58
N LEU A 13 -7.82 -26.40 35.60
CA LEU A 13 -6.36 -26.25 35.48
C LEU A 13 -5.60 -27.59 35.49
N LEU A 14 -6.32 -28.71 35.58
CA LEU A 14 -5.77 -30.07 35.55
C LEU A 14 -6.47 -30.92 34.49
N LEU A 15 -6.03 -30.76 33.23
CA LEU A 15 -6.17 -31.74 32.14
C LEU A 15 -5.32 -31.26 30.92
N PHE A 16 -4.53 -32.17 30.35
CA PHE A 16 -3.74 -31.99 29.10
C PHE A 16 -2.40 -31.21 29.17
N GLN A 17 -1.52 -31.63 30.07
CA GLN A 17 -0.32 -32.36 29.60
C GLN A 17 -0.72 -33.86 29.56
N THR A 18 -0.10 -34.79 28.83
CA THR A 18 1.30 -35.00 28.40
C THR A 18 1.34 -35.45 26.89
N GLU A 19 2.42 -35.86 26.19
CA GLU A 19 3.76 -36.39 26.54
C GLU A 19 4.92 -35.88 25.65
N ALA A 20 6.10 -36.13 26.20
CA ALA A 20 7.49 -36.00 25.77
C ALA A 20 7.86 -36.96 24.58
N GLU A 21 9.08 -37.03 23.98
CA GLU A 21 10.34 -36.26 24.11
C GLU A 21 11.34 -36.56 22.95
N THR A 22 12.54 -35.95 23.02
CA THR A 22 13.83 -36.26 22.33
C THR A 22 14.10 -35.63 20.94
N LEU A 23 15.31 -35.16 20.60
CA LEU A 23 16.55 -34.88 21.38
C LEU A 23 17.49 -33.87 20.67
N TYR A 24 18.48 -33.37 21.42
CA TYR A 24 19.74 -32.68 21.04
C TYR A 24 19.77 -31.23 20.49
N ALA A 25 20.76 -30.51 21.02
CA ALA A 25 21.01 -29.08 21.06
C ALA A 25 21.74 -28.46 19.84
N ALA A 26 21.69 -27.12 19.78
CA ALA A 26 22.85 -26.25 19.50
C ALA A 26 22.61 -24.86 20.14
N GLU A 27 23.67 -24.10 20.44
CA GLU A 27 23.69 -22.99 21.42
C GLU A 27 23.53 -21.57 20.81
N ILE A 28 23.31 -20.57 21.68
CA ILE A 28 24.23 -19.40 21.92
C ILE A 28 23.51 -18.31 22.75
N ALA A 29 24.06 -17.96 23.93
CA ALA A 29 23.91 -16.71 24.71
C ALA A 29 24.33 -16.91 26.19
N PRO A 30 24.70 -15.87 26.99
CA PRO A 30 25.38 -14.60 26.66
C PRO A 30 26.47 -14.20 27.73
N ARG A 31 26.94 -12.93 27.68
CA ARG A 31 27.64 -12.12 28.74
C ARG A 31 29.16 -12.25 29.00
N ALA A 32 29.89 -11.26 28.49
CA ALA A 32 30.62 -10.21 29.24
C ALA A 32 31.64 -10.52 30.37
N SER A 33 32.85 -9.98 30.15
CA SER A 33 33.75 -9.25 31.09
C SER A 33 34.84 -9.98 31.90
N THR A 34 35.85 -9.18 32.28
CA THR A 34 37.08 -9.48 33.07
C THR A 34 38.23 -10.20 32.33
N ALA A 35 39.45 -10.11 32.89
CA ALA A 35 40.73 -10.19 32.17
C ALA A 35 41.92 -10.63 33.09
N LYS A 36 43.15 -10.64 32.53
CA LYS A 36 44.46 -11.05 33.13
C LYS A 36 44.68 -12.58 33.20
N THR A 37 45.90 -13.14 33.19
CA THR A 37 47.28 -12.60 33.14
C THR A 37 48.27 -13.63 32.60
N GLU A 38 49.43 -13.18 32.09
CA GLU A 38 50.84 -13.65 32.32
C GLU A 38 51.73 -12.92 31.26
N ALA A 39 52.80 -12.18 31.59
CA ALA A 39 54.07 -12.51 32.29
C ALA A 39 55.08 -13.22 31.35
N GLU A 40 56.36 -12.83 31.21
CA GLU A 40 57.16 -11.68 31.71
C GLU A 40 58.48 -11.60 30.85
N ALA A 41 59.54 -10.77 31.03
CA ALA A 41 59.98 -9.84 32.08
C ALA A 41 61.12 -8.88 31.57
N LEU A 42 61.38 -7.78 32.31
CA LEU A 42 62.69 -7.08 32.50
C LEU A 42 63.37 -6.36 31.28
N THR A 43 64.15 -5.26 31.41
CA THR A 43 64.70 -4.42 32.52
C THR A 43 64.68 -2.90 32.12
N GLY A 44 64.99 -1.94 33.03
CA GLY A 44 65.67 -0.69 32.60
C GLY A 44 65.27 0.68 33.20
N ASP A 45 65.19 0.80 34.53
CA ASP A 45 65.21 2.02 35.39
C ASP A 45 65.37 3.47 34.84
N ASN A 46 64.51 4.37 35.36
CA ASN A 46 64.78 5.68 36.00
C ASN A 46 65.42 6.85 35.17
N ASP A 47 65.33 8.13 35.58
CA ASP A 47 65.01 8.71 36.90
C ASP A 47 64.16 10.02 36.85
N ASN A 48 64.00 10.68 38.01
CA ASN A 48 62.98 11.67 38.37
C ASN A 48 63.57 13.10 38.62
N THR A 49 62.75 14.01 39.16
CA THR A 49 63.02 15.42 39.57
C THR A 49 63.03 16.44 38.42
N GLY A 50 62.80 17.74 38.65
CA GLY A 50 62.52 18.49 39.88
C GLY A 50 61.89 19.86 39.56
N ALA A 51 61.46 20.65 40.56
CA ALA A 51 60.61 21.82 40.35
C ALA A 51 61.17 23.15 40.89
N THR A 52 60.56 24.26 40.42
CA THR A 52 60.43 25.59 41.05
C THR A 52 61.66 26.50 41.25
N ASP A 53 61.65 27.63 40.53
CA ASP A 53 61.65 29.01 41.07
C ASP A 53 62.94 29.52 41.79
N PRO A 54 63.07 30.81 42.19
CA PRO A 54 62.38 32.05 41.77
C PRO A 54 63.33 33.17 41.28
N GLY A 55 62.76 34.30 40.87
CA GLY A 55 63.38 35.62 41.07
C GLY A 55 63.67 36.45 39.81
N SER A 56 63.20 37.68 39.59
CA SER A 56 62.07 38.54 40.05
C SER A 56 62.51 40.01 39.97
N GLN A 57 61.53 40.92 39.91
CA GLN A 57 61.64 42.36 40.24
C GLN A 57 62.20 43.32 39.15
N PRO A 58 61.69 44.59 39.13
CA PRO A 58 60.81 44.99 38.02
C PRO A 58 60.92 46.48 37.60
N ASP A 59 59.88 46.96 36.89
CA ASP A 59 59.31 48.33 36.88
C ASP A 59 60.21 49.54 36.53
N GLY A 60 59.62 50.55 35.87
CA GLY A 60 60.29 51.85 35.72
C GLY A 60 59.73 52.79 34.66
N SER A 61 58.54 53.35 34.91
CA SER A 61 58.01 54.48 34.12
C SER A 61 58.91 55.72 34.19
N GLY A 62 59.11 56.44 33.08
CA GLY A 62 59.77 57.74 33.05
C GLY A 62 59.47 58.52 31.75
N ASN A 63 59.45 59.86 31.80
CA ASN A 63 59.14 60.71 30.66
C ASN A 63 60.00 62.00 30.68
N ALA A 64 60.59 62.34 29.53
CA ALA A 64 61.17 63.62 29.09
C ALA A 64 62.16 64.40 30.01
N GLY A 65 63.29 64.85 29.41
CA GLY A 65 63.87 66.16 29.75
C GLY A 65 65.41 66.31 29.79
N ASP A 66 65.93 67.15 28.88
CA ASP A 66 66.97 68.20 29.09
C ASP A 66 68.48 67.88 29.32
N GLY A 67 69.34 68.70 28.70
CA GLY A 67 70.44 69.43 29.40
C GLY A 67 71.92 69.02 29.26
N SER A 68 72.73 69.81 28.51
CA SER A 68 74.23 69.98 28.60
C SER A 68 75.14 68.73 28.41
N GLY A 69 76.47 68.79 28.16
CA GLY A 69 77.44 69.89 27.96
C GLY A 69 78.57 69.92 29.03
N ASP A 70 79.89 69.91 28.76
CA ASP A 70 80.65 69.78 27.49
C ASP A 70 81.73 68.64 27.56
N GLU A 71 83.08 68.69 27.41
CA GLU A 71 84.17 69.69 27.23
C GLU A 71 85.39 69.06 26.47
N THR A 72 85.93 69.76 25.47
CA THR A 72 87.35 70.12 25.12
C THR A 72 88.62 69.19 25.15
N GLY A 73 89.61 69.52 24.28
CA GLY A 73 90.99 68.97 24.17
C GLY A 73 91.24 68.24 22.83
N GLY A 74 92.28 68.44 22.00
CA GLY A 74 93.63 69.05 22.15
C GLY A 74 94.67 67.97 22.51
N ASP A 75 95.83 67.75 21.87
CA ASP A 75 96.56 68.36 20.72
C ASP A 75 97.55 67.26 20.19
N GLY A 76 98.35 67.32 19.10
CA GLY A 76 98.72 68.31 18.07
C GLY A 76 99.96 67.81 17.27
N SER A 77 100.36 68.50 16.18
CA SER A 77 101.58 68.24 15.34
C SER A 77 101.64 66.89 14.56
N ASP A 78 102.41 66.68 13.48
CA ASP A 78 103.18 67.61 12.62
C ASP A 78 103.40 67.04 11.19
N PHE A 79 103.43 67.94 10.19
CA PHE A 79 104.09 67.98 8.86
C PHE A 79 104.53 66.70 8.04
N PRO A 80 104.89 66.82 6.73
CA PRO A 80 104.57 65.80 5.74
C PRO A 80 105.79 65.16 5.05
N GLU A 81 105.54 64.08 4.31
CA GLU A 81 106.43 63.64 3.24
C GLU A 81 105.65 63.24 1.98
N GLY A 82 106.29 63.36 0.81
CA GLY A 82 105.63 63.26 -0.49
C GLY A 82 105.25 61.82 -0.83
N THR A 83 103.99 61.45 -0.59
CA THR A 83 103.45 60.13 -0.92
C THR A 83 103.34 59.92 -2.43
N GLU A 84 104.07 58.93 -2.93
CA GLU A 84 103.93 58.38 -4.28
C GLU A 84 102.49 57.84 -4.44
N GLU A 85 101.67 58.44 -5.29
CA GLU A 85 100.27 58.05 -5.47
C GLU A 85 100.11 56.96 -6.52
N TYR A 86 99.45 55.89 -6.13
CA TYR A 86 99.08 54.77 -6.99
C TYR A 86 97.61 54.82 -7.37
N THR A 87 97.29 54.14 -8.46
CA THR A 87 95.93 54.01 -8.99
C THR A 87 95.40 52.64 -8.63
N VAL A 88 94.30 52.61 -7.88
CA VAL A 88 93.50 51.41 -7.66
C VAL A 88 92.34 51.46 -8.65
N VAL A 89 92.23 50.45 -9.50
CA VAL A 89 91.13 50.32 -10.47
C VAL A 89 90.19 49.24 -9.94
N PHE A 90 89.01 49.64 -9.48
CA PHE A 90 87.94 48.73 -9.09
C PHE A 90 87.17 48.28 -10.35
N ASP A 91 87.56 47.15 -10.93
CA ASP A 91 86.85 46.46 -12.02
C ASP A 91 85.63 45.73 -11.45
N PHE A 92 84.42 46.16 -11.82
CA PHE A 92 83.19 45.60 -11.26
C PHE A 92 82.86 44.21 -11.83
N ASN A 93 83.66 43.66 -12.74
CA ASN A 93 83.66 42.25 -13.14
C ASN A 93 82.26 41.76 -13.58
N GLY A 94 81.53 42.59 -14.32
CA GLY A 94 80.16 42.35 -14.78
C GLY A 94 79.05 42.92 -13.88
N GLY A 95 79.37 43.68 -12.84
CA GLY A 95 78.45 44.60 -12.17
C GLY A 95 78.58 46.05 -12.70
N LYS A 96 77.80 46.98 -12.13
CA LYS A 96 77.86 48.42 -12.41
C LYS A 96 77.54 49.27 -11.17
N LEU A 97 77.97 50.53 -11.12
CA LEU A 97 77.56 51.44 -10.03
C LEU A 97 76.03 51.71 -10.09
N PRO A 98 75.31 51.77 -8.95
CA PRO A 98 73.87 52.03 -8.90
C PRO A 98 73.46 53.26 -9.71
N ASP A 99 72.36 53.13 -10.45
CA ASP A 99 71.79 54.18 -11.33
C ASP A 99 72.73 54.75 -12.42
N THR A 100 73.87 54.10 -12.69
CA THR A 100 74.81 54.43 -13.78
C THR A 100 74.92 53.32 -14.82
N GLU A 101 75.82 53.48 -15.80
CA GLU A 101 76.35 52.40 -16.65
C GLU A 101 77.88 52.24 -16.47
N GLU A 102 78.45 52.72 -15.36
CA GLU A 102 79.89 52.64 -15.09
C GLU A 102 80.25 51.25 -14.56
N THR A 103 81.16 50.56 -15.26
CA THR A 103 81.58 49.16 -15.00
C THR A 103 82.94 49.05 -14.31
N ASP A 104 83.63 50.17 -14.09
CA ASP A 104 84.79 50.28 -13.20
C ASP A 104 84.81 51.66 -12.53
N MET A 105 85.63 51.83 -11.49
CA MET A 105 85.93 53.13 -10.87
C MET A 105 87.41 53.19 -10.48
N GLN A 106 88.04 54.34 -10.72
CA GLN A 106 89.48 54.54 -10.46
C GLN A 106 89.69 55.51 -9.30
N VAL A 107 90.51 55.10 -8.34
CA VAL A 107 90.83 55.86 -7.12
C VAL A 107 92.33 56.10 -7.04
N LYS A 108 92.74 57.28 -6.58
CA LYS A 108 94.13 57.56 -6.21
C LYS A 108 94.31 57.27 -4.73
N VAL A 109 95.25 56.39 -4.42
CA VAL A 109 95.61 56.01 -3.05
C VAL A 109 97.10 56.12 -2.87
N LYS A 110 97.52 56.67 -1.75
CA LYS A 110 98.92 56.94 -1.44
C LYS A 110 99.65 55.66 -1.06
N LYS A 111 100.91 55.55 -1.49
CA LYS A 111 101.81 54.45 -1.13
C LYS A 111 101.86 54.23 0.38
N GLY A 112 101.44 53.05 0.82
CA GLY A 112 101.41 52.65 2.22
C GLY A 112 100.12 52.97 2.98
N GLU A 113 99.15 53.67 2.37
CA GLU A 113 97.82 53.87 2.96
C GLU A 113 96.84 52.76 2.53
N LEU A 114 95.78 52.56 3.32
CA LEU A 114 94.61 51.76 2.95
C LEU A 114 93.72 52.53 1.98
N ILE A 115 92.83 51.85 1.25
CA ILE A 115 91.79 52.55 0.47
C ILE A 115 90.72 53.04 1.45
N SER A 116 90.51 54.36 1.52
CA SER A 116 89.47 54.95 2.40
C SER A 116 88.09 54.40 2.03
N ALA A 117 87.29 54.08 3.05
CA ALA A 117 85.98 53.43 2.89
C ALA A 117 84.99 54.23 2.04
N GLU A 118 85.10 55.57 2.03
CA GLU A 118 84.29 56.45 1.18
C GLU A 118 84.60 56.32 -0.33
N ASN A 119 85.77 55.76 -0.67
CA ASN A 119 86.24 55.53 -2.04
C ASN A 119 86.17 54.05 -2.43
N ILE A 120 85.66 53.16 -1.57
CA ILE A 120 85.33 51.79 -1.96
C ILE A 120 83.98 51.84 -2.69
N PRO A 121 83.91 51.51 -3.99
CA PRO A 121 82.64 51.53 -4.71
C PRO A 121 81.74 50.38 -4.24
N ALA A 122 80.44 50.64 -4.22
CA ALA A 122 79.41 49.63 -3.97
C ALA A 122 78.64 49.31 -5.26
N PRO A 123 79.25 48.61 -6.24
CA PRO A 123 78.55 48.22 -7.45
C PRO A 123 77.43 47.22 -7.13
N VAL A 124 76.45 47.16 -8.02
CA VAL A 124 75.36 46.18 -8.03
C VAL A 124 75.44 45.31 -9.28
N ARG A 125 74.99 44.07 -9.15
CA ARG A 125 74.90 43.10 -10.25
C ARG A 125 73.64 42.28 -10.10
N GLU A 126 72.80 42.27 -11.12
CA GLU A 126 71.51 41.57 -11.08
C GLU A 126 71.71 40.07 -10.83
N GLY A 127 71.11 39.55 -9.76
CA GLY A 127 71.25 38.15 -9.33
C GLY A 127 72.51 37.81 -8.50
N TYR A 128 73.33 38.79 -8.10
CA TYR A 128 74.57 38.55 -7.36
C TYR A 128 74.79 39.55 -6.21
N THR A 129 75.46 39.11 -5.15
CA THR A 129 75.91 39.93 -4.02
C THR A 129 77.44 40.02 -4.04
N LEU A 130 77.98 41.24 -4.01
CA LEU A 130 79.41 41.49 -3.85
C LEU A 130 79.86 40.94 -2.49
N GLN A 131 80.87 40.05 -2.47
CA GLN A 131 81.40 39.49 -1.22
C GLN A 131 82.66 40.23 -0.77
N TYR A 132 83.62 40.33 -1.67
CA TYR A 132 84.94 40.93 -1.47
C TYR A 132 85.53 41.33 -2.82
N TRP A 133 86.76 41.81 -2.81
CA TRP A 133 87.52 42.15 -4.01
C TRP A 133 88.77 41.26 -4.10
N THR A 134 89.17 40.89 -5.30
CA THR A 134 90.40 40.12 -5.55
C THR A 134 91.44 40.94 -6.28
N ASP A 135 92.72 40.68 -6.06
CA ASP A 135 93.82 41.28 -6.82
C ASP A 135 93.91 40.68 -8.26
N GLU A 136 94.98 41.04 -8.98
CA GLU A 136 95.26 40.49 -10.32
C GLU A 136 95.74 39.03 -10.30
N SER A 137 96.21 38.52 -9.16
CA SER A 137 96.53 37.10 -8.92
C SER A 137 95.26 36.25 -8.74
N GLY A 138 94.18 36.86 -8.27
CA GLY A 138 92.90 36.22 -7.92
C GLY A 138 92.73 35.92 -6.44
N ASP A 139 93.65 36.40 -5.58
CA ASP A 139 93.57 36.26 -4.12
C ASP A 139 92.76 37.41 -3.51
N GLU A 140 92.13 37.19 -2.35
CA GLU A 140 91.29 38.19 -1.67
C GLU A 140 92.12 39.40 -1.19
N TYR A 141 91.80 40.57 -1.73
CA TYR A 141 92.40 41.83 -1.33
C TYR A 141 91.58 42.49 -0.22
N LYS A 142 92.06 42.34 1.01
CA LYS A 142 91.41 42.91 2.19
C LYS A 142 91.61 44.42 2.29
N LEU A 143 90.63 45.17 1.80
CA LEU A 143 90.63 46.64 1.74
C LEU A 143 90.96 47.34 3.07
N GLU A 144 90.58 46.75 4.20
CA GLU A 144 90.80 47.30 5.55
C GLU A 144 92.10 46.82 6.24
N GLU A 145 92.81 45.83 5.66
CA GLU A 145 94.04 45.26 6.24
C GLU A 145 95.29 45.45 5.36
N GLN A 146 95.14 45.57 4.03
CA GLN A 146 96.24 45.57 3.07
C GLN A 146 96.50 46.98 2.50
N PRO A 147 97.62 47.65 2.84
CA PRO A 147 97.96 48.96 2.30
C PRO A 147 98.46 48.89 0.86
N VAL A 148 98.17 49.92 0.06
CA VAL A 148 98.48 49.98 -1.38
C VAL A 148 99.98 50.23 -1.60
N GLN A 149 100.69 49.23 -2.13
CA GLN A 149 102.15 49.29 -2.38
C GLN A 149 102.52 49.55 -3.85
N GLY A 150 101.54 49.57 -4.75
CA GLY A 150 101.71 49.80 -6.20
C GLY A 150 100.37 50.08 -6.89
N ASN A 151 100.39 50.42 -8.19
CA ASN A 151 99.18 50.41 -9.01
C ASN A 151 98.63 48.97 -9.06
N LEU A 152 97.32 48.78 -8.91
CA LEU A 152 96.71 47.45 -8.90
C LEU A 152 95.23 47.50 -9.34
N THR A 153 94.77 46.47 -10.04
CA THR A 153 93.36 46.27 -10.38
C THR A 153 92.70 45.36 -9.34
N LEU A 154 91.63 45.84 -8.72
CA LEU A 154 90.77 45.04 -7.84
C LEU A 154 89.51 44.62 -8.57
N LYS A 155 89.24 43.32 -8.61
CA LYS A 155 88.07 42.74 -9.28
C LYS A 155 87.00 42.35 -8.28
N ALA A 156 85.77 42.76 -8.54
CA ALA A 156 84.62 42.41 -7.72
C ALA A 156 84.41 40.89 -7.72
N PHE A 157 84.42 40.26 -6.55
CA PHE A 157 84.06 38.84 -6.39
C PHE A 157 82.58 38.72 -6.02
N TRP A 158 81.83 38.07 -6.92
CA TRP A 158 80.37 37.98 -6.88
C TRP A 158 79.92 36.57 -6.47
N ALA A 159 79.23 36.45 -5.34
CA ALA A 159 78.43 35.26 -5.06
C ALA A 159 77.03 35.42 -5.70
N PRO A 160 76.42 34.37 -6.27
CA PRO A 160 75.02 34.41 -6.65
C PRO A 160 74.14 34.70 -5.43
N ILE A 161 73.02 35.40 -5.63
CA ILE A 161 71.95 35.46 -4.63
C ILE A 161 71.31 34.07 -4.59
N GLU A 162 71.41 33.37 -3.46
CA GLU A 162 70.64 32.15 -3.25
C GLU A 162 69.16 32.51 -3.03
N GLU A 163 68.32 32.23 -4.02
CA GLU A 163 66.87 32.28 -3.90
C GLU A 163 66.31 30.88 -3.62
N TYR A 164 65.47 30.78 -2.60
CA TYR A 164 64.74 29.58 -2.23
C TYR A 164 63.27 29.71 -2.63
N THR A 165 62.68 28.61 -3.09
CA THR A 165 61.26 28.52 -3.42
C THR A 165 60.47 28.10 -2.20
N VAL A 166 59.56 28.98 -1.75
CA VAL A 166 58.50 28.66 -0.81
C VAL A 166 57.28 28.16 -1.60
N VAL A 167 56.87 26.91 -1.36
CA VAL A 167 55.69 26.29 -1.98
C VAL A 167 54.54 26.29 -0.97
N PHE A 168 53.58 27.20 -1.14
CA PHE A 168 52.34 27.19 -0.37
C PHE A 168 51.39 26.13 -0.96
N ASP A 169 51.18 25.03 -0.25
CA ASP A 169 50.18 23.99 -0.53
C ASP A 169 48.88 24.30 0.22
N PHE A 170 47.79 24.54 -0.50
CA PHE A 170 46.54 24.96 0.11
C PHE A 170 45.75 23.81 0.74
N ASN A 171 46.26 22.57 0.71
CA ASN A 171 45.74 21.44 1.51
C ASN A 171 44.21 21.25 1.32
N GLY A 172 43.77 21.25 0.07
CA GLY A 172 42.36 21.18 -0.33
C GLY A 172 41.58 22.50 -0.31
N GLY A 173 42.24 23.64 -0.12
CA GLY A 173 41.76 24.97 -0.50
C GLY A 173 42.22 25.38 -1.92
N ILE A 174 41.82 26.57 -2.35
CA ILE A 174 42.19 27.19 -3.64
C ILE A 174 42.41 28.70 -3.50
N LEU A 175 43.19 29.33 -4.39
CA LEU A 175 43.15 30.79 -4.54
C LEU A 175 41.81 31.24 -5.17
N PRO A 176 41.13 32.28 -4.64
CA PRO A 176 39.80 32.70 -5.12
C PRO A 176 39.75 33.06 -6.62
N ASP A 177 40.74 33.78 -7.11
CA ASP A 177 40.71 34.40 -8.45
C ASP A 177 41.25 33.48 -9.55
N THR A 178 42.16 32.56 -9.22
CA THR A 178 42.83 31.66 -10.17
C THR A 178 42.35 30.21 -10.07
N GLY A 179 41.78 29.79 -8.93
CA GLY A 179 41.41 28.40 -8.66
C GLY A 179 42.61 27.47 -8.42
N GLU A 180 43.83 28.01 -8.32
CA GLU A 180 45.06 27.23 -8.12
C GLU A 180 45.08 26.56 -6.73
N PRO A 181 45.53 25.29 -6.62
CA PRO A 181 45.60 24.58 -5.33
C PRO A 181 46.94 24.75 -4.59
N ILE A 182 47.94 25.33 -5.26
CA ILE A 182 49.26 25.66 -4.71
C ILE A 182 49.73 27.01 -5.26
N ARG A 183 50.67 27.68 -4.57
CA ARG A 183 51.38 28.86 -5.08
C ARG A 183 52.86 28.81 -4.72
N GLN A 184 53.72 29.13 -5.68
CA GLN A 184 55.15 29.26 -5.46
C GLN A 184 55.53 30.75 -5.29
N VAL A 185 56.48 31.02 -4.41
CA VAL A 185 57.03 32.34 -4.09
C VAL A 185 58.55 32.22 -3.93
N PRO A 186 59.38 32.94 -4.72
CA PRO A 186 60.81 33.03 -4.46
C PRO A 186 61.08 33.96 -3.29
N VAL A 187 62.04 33.60 -2.43
CA VAL A 187 62.51 34.39 -1.28
C VAL A 187 64.02 34.21 -1.16
N LYS A 188 64.78 35.28 -0.88
CA LYS A 188 66.23 35.18 -0.75
C LYS A 188 66.61 34.47 0.56
N ALA A 189 67.75 33.77 0.53
CA ALA A 189 68.31 33.10 1.70
C ALA A 189 68.45 34.07 2.90
N GLY A 190 67.82 33.73 4.01
CA GLY A 190 67.84 34.53 5.25
C GLY A 190 66.80 35.66 5.34
N GLU A 191 66.04 35.95 4.29
CA GLU A 191 64.92 36.91 4.33
C GLU A 191 63.63 36.28 4.90
N LEU A 192 62.73 37.11 5.43
CA LEU A 192 61.35 36.72 5.76
C LEU A 192 60.48 36.67 4.49
N ILE A 193 59.38 35.92 4.51
CA ILE A 193 58.41 35.93 3.42
C ILE A 193 57.65 37.27 3.44
N ALA A 194 57.80 38.05 2.37
CA ALA A 194 57.15 39.36 2.22
C ALA A 194 55.61 39.26 2.40
N PRO A 195 54.97 40.05 3.29
CA PRO A 195 53.55 39.88 3.63
C PRO A 195 52.58 39.92 2.45
N GLU A 196 52.85 40.77 1.46
CA GLU A 196 52.10 40.91 0.22
C GLU A 196 52.24 39.72 -0.75
N SER A 197 53.24 38.87 -0.54
CA SER A 197 53.47 37.64 -1.31
C SER A 197 52.84 36.40 -0.66
N ILE A 198 52.34 36.50 0.58
CA ILE A 198 51.65 35.39 1.26
C ILE A 198 50.28 35.18 0.58
N PRO A 199 50.00 34.00 -0.01
CA PRO A 199 48.72 33.75 -0.65
C PRO A 199 47.59 33.63 0.38
N VAL A 200 46.40 34.11 0.02
CA VAL A 200 45.17 34.00 0.83
C VAL A 200 44.22 33.01 0.17
N PRO A 201 44.41 31.68 0.34
CA PRO A 201 43.49 30.69 -0.18
C PRO A 201 42.17 30.67 0.60
N VAL A 202 41.14 30.09 -0.02
CA VAL A 202 39.83 29.81 0.57
C VAL A 202 39.50 28.33 0.46
N LYS A 203 38.69 27.84 1.41
CA LYS A 203 38.18 26.47 1.44
C LYS A 203 36.76 26.51 2.00
N GLU A 204 35.78 26.00 1.25
CA GLU A 204 34.37 26.19 1.62
C GLU A 204 34.06 25.55 2.97
N GLY A 205 33.60 26.36 3.94
CA GLY A 205 33.31 25.92 5.31
C GLY A 205 34.53 25.76 6.23
N TYR A 206 35.71 26.23 5.82
CA TYR A 206 36.92 26.21 6.65
C TYR A 206 37.59 27.59 6.68
N LYS A 207 38.14 27.95 7.84
CA LYS A 207 39.03 29.11 8.02
C LYS A 207 40.48 28.63 8.03
N LEU A 208 41.35 29.36 7.33
CA LEU A 208 42.79 29.23 7.48
C LEU A 208 43.15 29.77 8.87
N LEU A 209 43.91 29.01 9.67
CA LEU A 209 44.44 29.50 10.94
C LEU A 209 45.90 29.94 10.81
N TYR A 210 46.72 29.06 10.24
CA TYR A 210 48.16 29.22 10.10
C TYR A 210 48.66 28.27 9.01
N TRP A 211 49.97 28.26 8.78
CA TRP A 211 50.65 27.35 7.88
C TRP A 211 51.57 26.43 8.68
N THR A 212 51.78 25.21 8.21
CA THR A 212 52.74 24.27 8.81
C THR A 212 53.85 23.92 7.84
N ASP A 213 55.03 23.61 8.37
CA ASP A 213 56.11 22.96 7.62
C ASP A 213 55.72 21.54 7.17
N GLU A 214 56.67 20.84 6.53
CA GLU A 214 56.46 19.47 6.06
C GLU A 214 56.30 18.44 7.21
N ASN A 215 56.74 18.79 8.43
CA ASN A 215 56.60 17.97 9.64
C ASN A 215 55.25 18.20 10.37
N GLY A 216 54.50 19.24 10.00
CA GLY A 216 53.24 19.64 10.65
C GLY A 216 53.40 20.64 11.81
N THR A 217 54.60 21.22 11.98
CA THR A 217 54.88 22.29 12.94
C THR A 217 54.39 23.63 12.39
N GLU A 218 53.76 24.47 13.21
CA GLU A 218 53.35 25.82 12.78
C GLU A 218 54.57 26.67 12.36
N TYR A 219 54.57 27.16 11.13
CA TYR A 219 55.61 28.01 10.58
C TYR A 219 55.23 29.49 10.73
N LYS A 220 56.06 30.25 11.44
CA LYS A 220 55.82 31.66 11.78
C LYS A 220 56.33 32.57 10.67
N LEU A 221 55.50 32.75 9.63
CA LEU A 221 55.79 33.51 8.40
C LEU A 221 56.48 34.87 8.61
N THR A 222 56.18 35.55 9.73
CA THR A 222 56.69 36.90 10.07
C THR A 222 57.86 36.90 11.06
N GLU A 223 58.34 35.74 11.49
CA GLU A 223 59.35 35.57 12.55
C GLU A 223 60.47 34.59 12.16
N GLN A 224 60.22 33.68 11.21
CA GLN A 224 61.17 32.64 10.77
C GLN A 224 61.69 32.94 9.36
N PRO A 225 62.99 33.22 9.18
CA PRO A 225 63.58 33.47 7.87
C PRO A 225 63.71 32.17 7.04
N VAL A 226 63.73 32.31 5.72
CA VAL A 226 63.81 31.19 4.77
C VAL A 226 65.27 30.73 4.62
N GLN A 227 65.59 29.58 5.21
CA GLN A 227 66.93 28.97 5.20
C GLN A 227 67.07 27.81 4.19
N GLY A 228 66.09 27.62 3.32
CA GLY A 228 66.10 26.62 2.26
C GLY A 228 64.75 26.52 1.53
N ASN A 229 64.70 25.74 0.44
CA ASN A 229 63.44 25.40 -0.22
C ASN A 229 62.49 24.69 0.76
N LEU A 230 61.22 25.10 0.84
CA LEU A 230 60.28 24.57 1.82
C LEU A 230 58.83 24.55 1.32
N THR A 231 58.07 23.53 1.71
CA THR A 231 56.62 23.43 1.44
C THR A 231 55.82 23.79 2.69
N LEU A 232 55.00 24.84 2.61
CA LEU A 232 54.09 25.26 3.67
C LEU A 232 52.67 24.80 3.38
N LYS A 233 52.09 24.00 4.28
CA LYS A 233 50.74 23.44 4.14
C LYS A 233 49.74 24.26 4.94
N ALA A 234 48.63 24.63 4.31
CA ALA A 234 47.55 25.38 4.95
C ALA A 234 46.88 24.54 6.06
N PHE A 235 46.82 25.08 7.27
CA PHE A 235 46.13 24.46 8.40
C PHE A 235 44.72 25.03 8.54
N TRP A 236 43.73 24.15 8.32
CA TRP A 236 42.31 24.51 8.21
C TRP A 236 41.53 24.11 9.46
N SER A 237 40.76 25.03 10.01
CA SER A 237 39.77 24.77 11.07
C SER A 237 38.36 24.86 10.48
N PRO A 238 37.43 23.95 10.82
CA PRO A 238 36.01 24.09 10.46
C PRO A 238 35.45 25.43 10.96
N ILE A 239 34.58 26.07 10.17
CA ILE A 239 33.82 27.22 10.67
C ILE A 239 32.77 26.78 11.70
N THR A 240 32.27 27.74 12.47
CA THR A 240 31.06 27.55 13.27
C THR A 240 29.88 28.36 12.72
N TYR A 241 28.67 27.91 12.99
CA TYR A 241 27.43 28.65 12.74
C TYR A 241 26.43 28.32 13.85
N ARG A 242 25.42 29.15 14.10
CA ARG A 242 24.46 28.95 15.21
C ARG A 242 23.03 28.81 14.73
N ILE A 243 22.30 27.89 15.35
CA ILE A 243 20.86 27.75 15.19
C ILE A 243 20.17 28.48 16.36
N GLN A 244 19.39 29.49 16.02
CA GLN A 244 18.60 30.27 16.97
C GLN A 244 17.12 29.86 16.90
N PHE A 245 16.62 29.18 17.94
CA PHE A 245 15.24 28.70 17.98
C PHE A 245 14.24 29.82 18.36
N LYS A 246 13.07 29.87 17.70
CA LYS A 246 11.98 30.82 18.00
C LYS A 246 10.63 30.13 18.17
N PRO A 247 9.81 30.52 19.18
CA PRO A 247 8.56 29.84 19.51
C PRO A 247 7.42 30.05 18.52
N ASN A 248 7.50 31.01 17.59
CA ASN A 248 6.56 31.20 16.47
C ASN A 248 5.06 31.18 16.88
N GLY A 249 4.72 31.94 17.92
CA GLY A 249 3.37 32.00 18.49
C GLY A 249 3.07 30.99 19.61
N GLY A 250 4.07 30.22 20.05
CA GLY A 250 4.13 29.62 21.38
C GLY A 250 4.85 30.52 22.40
N THR A 251 5.18 29.94 23.56
CA THR A 251 5.87 30.57 24.70
C THR A 251 6.97 29.65 25.24
N GLY A 252 7.98 30.22 25.89
CA GLY A 252 9.14 29.51 26.44
C GLY A 252 10.47 30.03 25.85
N THR A 253 11.57 29.39 26.22
CA THR A 253 12.95 29.75 25.83
C THR A 253 13.76 28.50 25.53
N MET A 254 14.67 28.58 24.57
CA MET A 254 15.67 27.55 24.25
C MET A 254 17.03 28.24 24.03
N ALA A 255 18.13 27.57 24.37
CA ALA A 255 19.47 28.04 24.06
C ALA A 255 19.76 27.98 22.55
N GLU A 256 20.71 28.78 22.06
CA GLU A 256 21.22 28.62 20.70
C GLU A 256 22.10 27.35 20.62
N LEU A 257 22.03 26.63 19.49
CA LEU A 257 22.89 25.48 19.22
C LEU A 257 24.02 25.91 18.28
N THR A 258 25.26 25.87 18.75
CA THR A 258 26.44 26.02 17.88
C THR A 258 26.67 24.74 17.11
N MET A 259 26.77 24.86 15.79
CA MET A 259 27.12 23.83 14.82
C MET A 259 28.55 24.08 14.33
N GLU A 260 29.24 23.03 13.96
CA GLU A 260 30.60 23.02 13.43
C GLU A 260 30.56 22.38 12.03
N TYR A 261 31.31 22.92 11.08
CA TYR A 261 31.25 22.45 9.69
C TYR A 261 31.73 21.00 9.54
N ASP A 262 31.08 20.24 8.66
CA ASP A 262 31.20 18.78 8.44
C ASP A 262 30.93 17.89 9.68
N LYS A 263 30.45 18.46 10.80
CA LYS A 263 30.15 17.73 12.04
C LYS A 263 28.67 17.38 12.15
N VAL A 264 28.38 16.08 12.22
CA VAL A 264 27.02 15.58 12.48
C VAL A 264 26.59 15.97 13.90
N GLN A 265 25.44 16.64 14.05
CA GLN A 265 24.92 17.01 15.37
C GLN A 265 23.38 16.97 15.42
N LYS A 266 22.85 16.56 16.57
CA LYS A 266 21.40 16.46 16.83
C LYS A 266 20.83 17.81 17.27
N LEU A 267 19.63 18.16 16.81
CA LEU A 267 18.86 19.26 17.42
C LEU A 267 18.46 18.90 18.87
N PRO A 268 18.33 19.87 19.79
CA PRO A 268 17.72 19.65 21.10
C PRO A 268 16.20 19.44 20.99
N GLU A 269 15.62 18.76 21.98
CA GLU A 269 14.17 18.62 22.18
C GLU A 269 13.49 20.00 22.31
N ASN A 270 12.32 20.18 21.69
CA ASN A 270 11.58 21.43 21.78
C ASN A 270 11.06 21.71 23.21
N ALA A 271 11.60 22.77 23.83
CA ALA A 271 11.12 23.27 25.12
C ALA A 271 10.00 24.34 25.02
N PHE A 272 9.57 24.73 23.82
CA PHE A 272 8.45 25.67 23.66
C PHE A 272 7.10 24.99 23.86
N VAL A 273 6.14 25.73 24.42
CA VAL A 273 4.76 25.29 24.63
C VAL A 273 3.79 26.24 23.92
N ARG A 274 2.73 25.71 23.32
CA ARG A 274 1.65 26.53 22.73
C ARG A 274 0.28 25.93 23.06
N THR A 275 -0.46 26.58 23.95
CA THR A 275 -1.73 26.07 24.48
C THR A 275 -2.71 25.67 23.37
N GLY A 276 -3.04 24.38 23.30
CA GLY A 276 -3.96 23.84 22.31
C GLY A 276 -3.37 23.63 20.90
N TYR A 277 -2.04 23.59 20.77
CA TYR A 277 -1.33 23.24 19.54
C TYR A 277 -0.29 22.14 19.83
N ALA A 278 -0.01 21.31 18.83
CA ALA A 278 1.04 20.31 18.86
C ALA A 278 2.28 20.84 18.14
N PHE A 279 3.46 20.61 18.71
CA PHE A 279 4.73 20.82 18.01
C PHE A 279 4.93 19.71 16.97
N VAL A 280 5.38 20.06 15.77
CA VAL A 280 5.59 19.10 14.65
C VAL A 280 6.93 19.28 13.93
N GLY A 281 7.92 19.86 14.63
CA GLY A 281 9.26 20.14 14.11
C GLY A 281 9.51 21.61 13.80
N TRP A 282 10.57 21.87 13.04
CA TRP A 282 11.15 23.20 12.80
C TRP A 282 10.99 23.63 11.34
N THR A 283 11.00 24.95 11.12
CA THR A 283 11.04 25.60 9.80
C THR A 283 12.18 26.63 9.77
N VAL A 284 12.96 26.66 8.70
CA VAL A 284 14.06 27.61 8.51
C VAL A 284 14.15 27.99 7.03
N THR A 285 14.64 29.20 6.74
CA THR A 285 14.92 29.63 5.38
C THR A 285 16.43 29.68 5.16
N ILE A 286 16.94 28.95 4.17
CA ILE A 286 18.36 28.87 3.79
C ILE A 286 18.46 29.24 2.31
N ALA A 287 19.34 30.18 1.94
CA ALA A 287 19.48 30.69 0.56
C ALA A 287 18.15 31.06 -0.15
N GLY A 288 17.14 31.51 0.61
CA GLY A 288 15.79 31.85 0.10
C GLY A 288 14.81 30.69 -0.02
N VAL A 289 15.22 29.45 0.26
CA VAL A 289 14.39 28.23 0.22
C VAL A 289 13.91 27.87 1.65
N GLU A 290 12.66 27.44 1.82
CA GLU A 290 12.15 26.94 3.10
C GLU A 290 12.47 25.44 3.28
N HIS A 291 13.10 25.10 4.40
CA HIS A 291 13.42 23.74 4.83
C HIS A 291 12.66 23.39 6.11
N THR A 292 12.28 22.12 6.27
CA THR A 292 11.60 21.61 7.47
C THR A 292 12.38 20.46 8.10
N PHE A 293 12.59 20.52 9.40
CA PHE A 293 13.23 19.46 10.19
C PHE A 293 12.22 18.90 11.20
N GLN A 294 12.39 17.66 11.66
CA GLN A 294 11.61 17.12 12.78
C GLN A 294 12.20 17.56 14.12
N ASP A 295 11.50 17.27 15.22
CA ASP A 295 12.11 17.47 16.54
C ASP A 295 13.29 16.52 16.73
N GLU A 296 14.29 16.97 17.48
CA GLU A 296 15.56 16.27 17.67
C GLU A 296 16.23 15.71 16.39
N ALA A 297 16.01 16.33 15.23
CA ALA A 297 16.57 15.81 13.98
C ALA A 297 18.11 15.78 14.01
N GLU A 298 18.70 14.72 13.46
CA GLU A 298 20.14 14.65 13.20
C GLU A 298 20.46 15.46 11.93
N ILE A 299 21.35 16.43 12.06
CA ILE A 299 21.83 17.28 10.97
C ILE A 299 23.18 16.75 10.50
N SER A 300 23.18 16.06 9.36
CA SER A 300 24.36 15.42 8.75
C SER A 300 24.83 16.11 7.45
N SER A 301 24.34 17.33 7.18
CA SER A 301 24.72 18.16 6.06
C SER A 301 24.82 19.62 6.50
N ASN A 302 25.85 20.35 6.04
CA ASN A 302 26.06 21.74 6.41
C ASN A 302 24.90 22.63 5.98
N LEU A 303 24.42 23.48 6.89
CA LEU A 303 23.31 24.40 6.65
C LEU A 303 23.76 25.85 6.40
N ALA A 304 25.05 26.14 6.59
CA ALA A 304 25.72 27.39 6.27
C ALA A 304 27.21 27.12 6.00
N ASN A 305 27.83 27.93 5.14
CA ASN A 305 29.24 27.86 4.71
C ASN A 305 30.06 29.13 5.06
N THR A 306 29.49 30.04 5.86
CA THR A 306 30.12 31.29 6.33
C THR A 306 30.17 31.32 7.86
N GLU A 307 31.34 31.62 8.44
CA GLU A 307 31.58 31.67 9.89
C GLU A 307 30.60 32.63 10.60
N GLY A 308 30.15 32.24 11.79
CA GLY A 308 29.24 33.04 12.62
C GLY A 308 27.79 33.16 12.12
N THR A 309 27.42 32.53 10.99
CA THR A 309 26.05 32.59 10.43
C THR A 309 25.00 32.17 11.46
N VAL A 310 23.88 32.92 11.56
CA VAL A 310 22.76 32.60 12.46
C VAL A 310 21.52 32.16 11.68
N LEU A 311 21.16 30.88 11.82
CA LEU A 311 19.98 30.27 11.19
C LEU A 311 18.79 30.29 12.15
N VAL A 312 17.71 30.98 11.79
CA VAL A 312 16.55 31.17 12.67
C VAL A 312 15.52 30.05 12.48
N PHE A 313 15.59 29.03 13.31
CA PHE A 313 14.66 27.89 13.33
C PHE A 313 13.35 28.28 14.05
N LYS A 314 12.26 28.38 13.31
CA LYS A 314 10.92 28.73 13.80
C LYS A 314 10.12 27.46 14.09
N ALA A 315 9.54 27.37 15.28
CA ALA A 315 8.69 26.25 15.68
C ALA A 315 7.47 26.08 14.76
N LYS A 316 7.20 24.86 14.28
CA LYS A 316 6.04 24.53 13.46
C LYS A 316 4.95 23.92 14.33
N TRP A 317 3.75 24.49 14.23
CA TRP A 317 2.62 24.18 15.12
C TRP A 317 1.41 23.70 14.34
N GLU A 318 0.92 22.50 14.64
CA GLU A 318 -0.38 22.02 14.17
C GLU A 318 -1.46 22.23 15.24
N VAL A 319 -2.72 22.36 14.81
CA VAL A 319 -3.83 22.66 15.74
C VAL A 319 -4.19 21.42 16.55
N GLY A 320 -4.07 21.53 17.87
CA GLY A 320 -4.21 20.42 18.79
C GLY A 320 -5.63 19.85 18.83
N LEU A 321 -5.71 18.54 19.11
CA LEU A 321 -6.96 17.85 19.38
C LEU A 321 -7.14 17.67 20.90
N TYR A 322 -8.40 17.72 21.33
CA TYR A 322 -8.83 17.46 22.70
C TYR A 322 -10.15 16.68 22.66
N THR A 323 -10.50 15.93 23.71
CA THR A 323 -11.66 15.02 23.69
C THR A 323 -12.72 15.47 24.68
N ILE A 324 -13.96 15.64 24.22
CA ILE A 324 -15.11 15.76 25.12
C ILE A 324 -15.68 14.37 25.37
N GLN A 325 -15.58 13.91 26.61
CA GLN A 325 -16.30 12.74 27.12
C GLN A 325 -17.62 13.17 27.76
N TYR A 326 -18.59 12.26 27.79
CA TYR A 326 -19.90 12.50 28.36
C TYR A 326 -20.18 11.45 29.43
N HIS A 327 -20.75 11.85 30.57
CA HIS A 327 -21.03 10.98 31.70
C HIS A 327 -22.53 10.94 32.02
N ALA A 328 -23.09 9.74 32.15
CA ALA A 328 -24.54 9.53 32.23
C ALA A 328 -25.19 10.05 33.54
N ASN A 329 -24.40 10.22 34.60
CA ASN A 329 -24.77 10.86 35.87
C ASN A 329 -26.10 10.36 36.46
N GLY A 330 -26.13 9.08 36.86
CA GLY A 330 -27.35 8.39 37.31
C GLY A 330 -28.31 7.96 36.19
N GLY A 331 -28.04 8.34 34.94
CA GLY A 331 -28.59 7.71 33.74
C GLY A 331 -27.78 6.49 33.28
N THR A 332 -28.18 5.91 32.15
CA THR A 332 -27.56 4.72 31.54
C THR A 332 -27.32 4.89 30.04
N GLY A 333 -26.51 4.00 29.46
CA GLY A 333 -26.10 4.01 28.06
C GLY A 333 -24.64 4.44 27.88
N THR A 334 -24.21 4.57 26.63
CA THR A 334 -22.88 5.08 26.26
C THR A 334 -23.02 6.20 25.24
N MET A 335 -22.05 7.11 25.22
CA MET A 335 -21.82 8.06 24.14
C MET A 335 -20.40 7.88 23.63
N ASN A 336 -20.18 8.21 22.37
CA ASN A 336 -18.84 8.26 21.81
C ASN A 336 -18.14 9.50 22.36
N ASP A 337 -16.90 9.34 22.77
CA ASP A 337 -15.89 10.38 22.86
C ASP A 337 -15.94 11.28 21.61
N MET A 338 -15.93 12.58 21.83
CA MET A 338 -16.02 13.58 20.78
C MET A 338 -14.67 14.29 20.60
N PRO A 339 -13.83 13.85 19.64
CA PRO A 339 -12.61 14.57 19.29
C PRO A 339 -12.98 15.96 18.75
N CYS A 340 -12.44 16.97 19.41
CA CYS A 340 -12.58 18.37 19.11
C CYS A 340 -11.23 18.93 18.66
N THR A 341 -11.29 20.03 17.91
CA THR A 341 -10.10 20.71 17.38
C THR A 341 -10.01 22.05 18.08
N TYR A 342 -8.86 22.37 18.67
CA TYR A 342 -8.68 23.62 19.39
C TYR A 342 -8.99 24.83 18.50
N ASN A 343 -9.54 25.89 19.10
CA ASN A 343 -10.03 27.09 18.41
C ASN A 343 -11.10 26.89 17.32
N LYS A 344 -11.61 25.67 17.05
CA LYS A 344 -12.76 25.43 16.17
C LYS A 344 -14.02 25.23 16.98
N THR A 345 -15.06 26.01 16.69
CA THR A 345 -16.39 25.83 17.29
C THR A 345 -16.99 24.49 16.86
N ARG A 346 -17.45 23.70 17.84
CA ARG A 346 -18.07 22.38 17.65
C ARG A 346 -19.44 22.35 18.34
N THR A 347 -20.41 21.74 17.68
CA THR A 347 -21.72 21.44 18.29
C THR A 347 -21.61 20.17 19.13
N LEU A 348 -21.92 20.25 20.43
CA LEU A 348 -21.92 19.10 21.34
C LEU A 348 -22.75 17.95 20.78
N LEU A 349 -22.35 16.72 21.08
CA LEU A 349 -23.10 15.54 20.64
C LEU A 349 -24.51 15.57 21.23
N THR A 350 -25.46 15.08 20.42
CA THR A 350 -26.83 14.88 20.91
C THR A 350 -26.82 13.82 21.99
N ASN A 351 -27.36 14.15 23.18
CA ASN A 351 -27.43 13.20 24.28
C ASN A 351 -28.04 11.85 23.83
N LYS A 352 -27.32 10.75 24.07
CA LYS A 352 -27.79 9.37 23.86
C LYS A 352 -28.10 8.64 25.18
N PHE A 353 -27.67 9.17 26.32
CA PHE A 353 -27.98 8.60 27.63
C PHE A 353 -29.47 8.67 27.93
N LYS A 354 -29.93 7.76 28.79
CA LYS A 354 -31.33 7.65 29.22
C LYS A 354 -31.38 7.36 30.72
N ARG A 355 -32.13 8.15 31.47
CA ARG A 355 -32.50 7.83 32.85
C ARG A 355 -33.98 7.50 32.89
N THR A 356 -34.32 6.25 33.17
CA THR A 356 -35.70 5.75 33.14
C THR A 356 -36.58 6.56 34.07
N GLY A 357 -37.59 7.24 33.51
CA GLY A 357 -38.52 8.09 34.26
C GLY A 357 -38.14 9.57 34.34
N TYR A 358 -37.06 9.98 33.67
CA TYR A 358 -36.56 11.35 33.70
C TYR A 358 -36.28 11.87 32.29
N THR A 359 -36.49 13.18 32.08
CA THR A 359 -36.12 13.93 30.88
C THR A 359 -34.73 14.54 31.08
N PHE A 360 -33.90 14.49 30.03
CA PHE A 360 -32.59 15.15 30.00
C PHE A 360 -32.80 16.66 29.81
N ILE A 361 -32.25 17.47 30.72
CA ILE A 361 -32.40 18.95 30.68
C ILE A 361 -31.12 19.68 30.23
N GLY A 362 -29.94 19.05 30.38
CA GLY A 362 -28.67 19.67 29.98
C GLY A 362 -27.44 18.86 30.40
N TRP A 363 -26.29 19.35 29.98
CA TRP A 363 -24.95 18.97 30.42
C TRP A 363 -24.44 19.95 31.46
N ASN A 364 -23.51 19.52 32.31
CA ASN A 364 -22.77 20.38 33.24
C ASN A 364 -21.31 19.90 33.37
N THR A 365 -20.36 20.80 33.68
CA THR A 365 -18.95 20.41 33.92
C THR A 365 -18.72 19.69 35.26
N ARG A 366 -19.73 19.62 36.15
CA ARG A 366 -19.69 18.90 37.42
C ARG A 366 -20.90 17.98 37.59
N SER A 367 -20.69 16.85 38.27
CA SER A 367 -21.74 15.84 38.56
C SER A 367 -22.85 16.36 39.49
N ASP A 368 -22.53 17.34 40.33
CA ASP A 368 -23.45 18.00 41.28
C ASP A 368 -24.31 19.11 40.65
N GLY A 369 -24.10 19.43 39.37
CA GLY A 369 -24.82 20.49 38.66
C GLY A 369 -24.34 21.92 38.99
N LYS A 370 -23.29 22.09 39.81
CA LYS A 370 -22.77 23.41 40.22
C LYS A 370 -21.70 23.99 39.28
N GLY A 371 -21.37 23.30 38.19
CA GLY A 371 -20.42 23.76 37.17
C GLY A 371 -21.09 24.57 36.05
N THR A 372 -20.35 24.80 34.97
CA THR A 372 -20.89 25.47 33.77
C THR A 372 -21.89 24.56 33.07
N SER A 373 -23.10 25.07 32.81
CA SER A 373 -24.17 24.32 32.15
C SER A 373 -24.23 24.57 30.65
N TYR A 374 -24.49 23.52 29.86
CA TYR A 374 -24.71 23.57 28.41
C TYR A 374 -25.98 22.80 28.04
N LYS A 375 -26.76 23.31 27.09
CA LYS A 375 -27.94 22.61 26.54
C LYS A 375 -27.53 21.51 25.56
N ASN A 376 -28.48 20.65 25.21
CA ASN A 376 -28.26 19.60 24.22
C ASN A 376 -27.93 20.22 22.85
N LYS A 377 -26.81 19.85 22.22
CA LYS A 377 -26.28 20.43 20.98
C LYS A 377 -25.82 21.90 21.05
N ASP A 378 -25.46 22.44 22.22
CA ASP A 378 -24.84 23.77 22.27
C ASP A 378 -23.52 23.83 21.47
N LYS A 379 -23.19 25.03 20.97
CA LYS A 379 -21.93 25.31 20.28
C LYS A 379 -20.88 25.70 21.31
N VAL A 380 -19.80 24.92 21.40
CA VAL A 380 -18.68 25.14 22.32
C VAL A 380 -17.37 25.32 21.53
N LYS A 381 -16.36 25.96 22.13
CA LYS A 381 -15.04 26.21 21.53
C LYS A 381 -13.99 26.10 22.64
N SER A 382 -12.88 25.41 22.35
CA SER A 382 -11.70 25.33 23.23
C SER A 382 -12.01 25.00 24.71
N LEU A 383 -12.78 23.93 24.97
CA LEU A 383 -13.11 23.52 26.34
C LEU A 383 -11.97 22.81 27.09
N GLY A 384 -10.87 22.48 26.40
CA GLY A 384 -9.67 21.84 26.96
C GLY A 384 -8.45 22.05 26.07
N GLY A 385 -7.27 21.82 26.65
CA GLY A 385 -5.95 21.86 26.02
C GLY A 385 -5.62 20.62 25.18
N TYR A 386 -4.41 20.60 24.60
CA TYR A 386 -3.96 19.50 23.73
C TYR A 386 -3.88 18.18 24.52
N GLY A 387 -4.51 17.13 23.98
CA GLY A 387 -4.57 15.80 24.62
C GLY A 387 -5.58 15.66 25.77
N GLU A 388 -6.17 16.75 26.26
CA GLU A 388 -7.05 16.71 27.44
C GLU A 388 -8.39 16.00 27.20
N ILE A 389 -8.96 15.47 28.30
CA ILE A 389 -10.29 14.87 28.35
C ILE A 389 -11.21 15.73 29.23
N VAL A 390 -12.22 16.34 28.61
CA VAL A 390 -13.22 17.18 29.27
C VAL A 390 -14.50 16.38 29.49
N ILE A 391 -14.91 16.16 30.75
CA ILE A 391 -16.09 15.35 31.08
C ILE A 391 -17.33 16.23 31.28
N LEU A 392 -18.41 15.95 30.53
CA LEU A 392 -19.71 16.60 30.67
C LEU A 392 -20.76 15.66 31.28
N TYR A 393 -21.31 16.04 32.43
CA TYR A 393 -22.27 15.27 33.22
C TYR A 393 -23.72 15.59 32.83
N ALA A 394 -24.55 14.56 32.61
CA ALA A 394 -25.96 14.73 32.28
C ALA A 394 -26.82 15.20 33.46
N MET A 395 -27.85 16.00 33.20
CA MET A 395 -28.81 16.50 34.19
C MET A 395 -30.25 16.09 33.83
N TRP A 396 -31.06 15.83 34.86
CA TRP A 396 -32.27 15.01 34.75
C TRP A 396 -33.44 15.53 35.61
N GLN A 397 -34.65 15.60 35.03
CA GLN A 397 -35.90 16.02 35.70
C GLN A 397 -36.97 14.92 35.62
N GLY A 398 -37.75 14.67 36.68
CA GLY A 398 -38.77 13.61 36.73
C GLY A 398 -39.94 13.83 35.77
N ASN A 399 -40.45 12.75 35.17
CA ASN A 399 -41.46 12.80 34.12
C ASN A 399 -42.91 12.81 34.65
N SER A 400 -43.73 13.73 34.15
CA SER A 400 -45.20 13.69 34.25
C SER A 400 -45.79 12.52 33.46
N TYR A 401 -46.93 11.97 33.89
CA TYR A 401 -47.70 10.99 33.13
C TYR A 401 -49.20 10.98 33.51
N THR A 402 -50.01 10.28 32.73
CA THR A 402 -51.44 10.03 32.98
C THR A 402 -51.70 8.53 33.12
N VAL A 403 -52.69 8.15 33.92
CA VAL A 403 -53.18 6.77 34.05
C VAL A 403 -54.51 6.66 33.32
N LYS A 404 -54.64 5.63 32.48
CA LYS A 404 -55.85 5.31 31.70
C LYS A 404 -56.29 3.88 32.02
N TYR A 405 -57.59 3.64 31.98
CA TYR A 405 -58.17 2.32 32.12
C TYR A 405 -58.74 1.86 30.77
N ASP A 406 -58.40 0.63 30.38
CA ASP A 406 -58.75 0.04 29.08
C ASP A 406 -59.38 -1.33 29.29
N GLY A 407 -60.58 -1.51 28.74
CA GLY A 407 -61.34 -2.76 28.84
C GLY A 407 -60.69 -3.95 28.16
N ASN A 408 -59.61 -3.78 27.40
CA ASN A 408 -58.76 -4.83 26.84
C ASN A 408 -59.53 -5.90 26.05
N LYS A 409 -59.89 -5.56 24.81
CA LYS A 409 -60.82 -6.34 23.97
C LYS A 409 -62.20 -6.54 24.63
N ALA A 410 -62.57 -5.67 25.59
CA ALA A 410 -63.93 -5.57 26.11
C ALA A 410 -64.93 -5.32 24.96
N THR A 411 -66.15 -5.80 25.18
CA THR A 411 -67.29 -5.62 24.28
C THR A 411 -68.32 -4.63 24.85
N SER A 412 -68.12 -4.08 26.05
CA SER A 412 -68.84 -2.91 26.61
C SER A 412 -68.17 -2.35 27.88
N GLY A 413 -68.52 -1.12 28.27
CA GLY A 413 -68.05 -0.39 29.46
C GLY A 413 -67.08 0.77 29.15
N SER A 414 -66.84 1.66 30.12
CA SER A 414 -65.92 2.81 29.99
C SER A 414 -65.46 3.37 31.35
N MET A 415 -64.29 4.02 31.39
CA MET A 415 -63.69 4.64 32.58
C MET A 415 -62.82 5.87 32.23
N THR A 416 -62.68 6.81 33.17
CA THR A 416 -61.87 8.04 33.03
C THR A 416 -60.50 7.93 33.72
N GLY A 417 -59.53 8.77 33.32
CA GLY A 417 -58.13 8.75 33.80
C GLY A 417 -57.74 9.81 34.84
N SER A 418 -56.44 9.88 35.18
CA SER A 418 -55.86 10.79 36.20
C SER A 418 -54.35 11.03 36.00
N SER A 419 -53.84 12.23 36.30
CA SER A 419 -52.43 12.63 36.08
C SER A 419 -51.53 12.47 37.32
N GLN A 420 -50.24 12.21 37.12
CA GLN A 420 -49.25 11.76 38.10
C GLN A 420 -47.81 12.19 37.73
N ILE A 421 -46.84 12.04 38.66
CA ILE A 421 -45.41 12.32 38.45
C ILE A 421 -44.55 11.09 38.79
N TYR A 422 -43.50 10.83 38.00
CA TYR A 422 -42.56 9.75 38.23
C TYR A 422 -41.66 10.07 39.43
N GLY A 423 -41.71 9.20 40.45
CA GLY A 423 -41.19 9.42 41.79
C GLY A 423 -42.27 9.34 42.89
N THR A 424 -43.55 9.53 42.56
CA THR A 424 -44.63 9.78 43.54
C THR A 424 -45.72 8.67 43.56
N PRO A 425 -46.25 8.24 44.73
CA PRO A 425 -47.35 7.26 44.85
C PRO A 425 -48.79 7.84 44.81
N PHE A 426 -49.78 6.99 44.47
CA PHE A 426 -51.22 7.32 44.36
C PHE A 426 -52.14 6.06 44.27
N THR A 427 -53.47 6.23 44.29
CA THR A 427 -54.48 5.14 44.29
C THR A 427 -55.19 4.94 42.93
N LEU A 428 -55.58 3.70 42.61
CA LEU A 428 -56.33 3.31 41.39
C LEU A 428 -57.87 3.35 41.54
N ARG A 429 -58.60 3.39 40.42
CA ARG A 429 -60.08 3.35 40.30
C ARG A 429 -60.62 1.91 40.09
N LYS A 430 -61.94 1.73 40.27
CA LYS A 430 -62.66 0.43 40.17
C LYS A 430 -63.23 0.12 38.77
N ASN A 431 -63.34 -1.15 38.39
CA ASN A 431 -63.69 -1.59 37.03
C ASN A 431 -65.18 -1.53 36.65
N THR A 432 -65.46 -1.21 35.38
CA THR A 432 -66.80 -1.17 34.75
C THR A 432 -66.94 -2.00 33.45
N PHE A 433 -65.86 -2.61 32.93
CA PHE A 433 -65.85 -3.25 31.61
C PHE A 433 -66.36 -4.71 31.59
N LYS A 434 -66.83 -5.19 30.41
CA LYS A 434 -67.31 -6.57 30.14
C LYS A 434 -66.77 -7.10 28.80
N ARG A 435 -66.47 -8.41 28.66
CA ARG A 435 -65.90 -9.02 27.43
C ARG A 435 -66.55 -10.35 27.01
N LYS A 436 -67.13 -10.42 25.81
CA LYS A 436 -67.72 -11.65 25.25
C LYS A 436 -66.68 -12.78 25.15
N GLY A 437 -66.98 -13.93 25.76
CA GLY A 437 -66.11 -15.11 25.77
C GLY A 437 -65.09 -15.17 26.92
N PHE A 438 -65.11 -14.22 27.86
CA PHE A 438 -64.13 -14.11 28.95
C PHE A 438 -64.76 -13.57 30.25
N THR A 439 -64.08 -13.73 31.39
CA THR A 439 -64.45 -13.14 32.72
C THR A 439 -63.34 -12.26 33.30
N PHE A 440 -63.70 -11.19 34.03
CA PHE A 440 -62.74 -10.20 34.55
C PHE A 440 -61.93 -10.73 35.74
N ALA A 441 -60.65 -10.35 35.82
CA ALA A 441 -59.69 -10.88 36.79
C ALA A 441 -58.72 -9.81 37.35
N GLY A 442 -59.15 -8.54 37.44
CA GLY A 442 -58.34 -7.42 37.95
C GLY A 442 -57.62 -6.62 36.87
N TRP A 443 -56.76 -5.68 37.28
CA TRP A 443 -56.00 -4.83 36.37
C TRP A 443 -54.60 -5.39 36.10
N ASN A 444 -54.06 -5.06 34.93
CA ASN A 444 -52.70 -5.43 34.56
C ASN A 444 -52.01 -4.30 33.79
N THR A 445 -50.70 -4.12 33.97
CA THR A 445 -49.92 -3.14 33.18
C THR A 445 -49.74 -3.54 31.70
N LYS A 446 -50.28 -4.70 31.27
CA LYS A 446 -50.29 -5.16 29.88
C LYS A 446 -51.62 -5.82 29.49
N ALA A 447 -51.99 -5.65 28.22
CA ALA A 447 -53.17 -6.27 27.61
C ALA A 447 -53.12 -7.82 27.57
N ASP A 448 -51.95 -8.43 27.74
CA ASP A 448 -51.77 -9.89 27.80
C ASP A 448 -51.97 -10.48 29.22
N GLY A 449 -52.09 -9.65 30.26
CA GLY A 449 -52.21 -10.09 31.64
C GLY A 449 -50.90 -10.58 32.28
N THR A 450 -49.74 -10.40 31.62
CA THR A 450 -48.40 -10.83 32.08
C THR A 450 -47.61 -9.75 32.81
N GLY A 451 -48.08 -8.50 32.79
CA GLY A 451 -47.50 -7.41 33.58
C GLY A 451 -47.86 -7.52 35.06
N THR A 452 -47.48 -6.49 35.82
CA THR A 452 -47.87 -6.35 37.23
C THR A 452 -49.40 -6.39 37.33
N THR A 453 -49.91 -7.34 38.11
CA THR A 453 -51.36 -7.48 38.34
C THR A 453 -51.73 -6.66 39.58
N TYR A 454 -52.62 -5.69 39.41
CA TYR A 454 -53.17 -4.90 40.51
C TYR A 454 -54.60 -5.36 40.81
N LYS A 455 -54.91 -5.50 42.10
CA LYS A 455 -56.30 -5.63 42.56
C LYS A 455 -57.06 -4.34 42.24
N ASP A 456 -58.37 -4.45 42.08
CA ASP A 456 -59.24 -3.30 41.81
C ASP A 456 -59.14 -2.30 42.99
N GLY A 457 -58.71 -1.06 42.71
CA GLY A 457 -58.49 -0.03 43.75
C GLY A 457 -57.13 0.01 44.47
N ALA A 458 -56.08 -0.65 43.98
CA ALA A 458 -54.77 -0.68 44.66
C ALA A 458 -54.01 0.67 44.71
N GLN A 459 -53.09 0.82 45.67
CA GLN A 459 -52.07 1.89 45.74
C GLN A 459 -50.80 1.51 44.96
N VAL A 460 -50.21 2.47 44.24
CA VAL A 460 -49.12 2.25 43.26
C VAL A 460 -48.26 3.52 43.07
N SER A 461 -47.09 3.37 42.42
CA SER A 461 -46.28 4.49 41.93
C SER A 461 -45.64 4.13 40.58
N ASN A 462 -45.00 5.11 39.93
CA ASN A 462 -44.07 4.90 38.81
C ASN A 462 -44.62 4.09 37.60
N LEU A 463 -45.93 4.13 37.32
CA LEU A 463 -46.57 3.24 36.35
C LEU A 463 -46.09 3.40 34.89
N THR A 464 -45.55 4.55 34.52
CA THR A 464 -44.81 4.70 33.26
C THR A 464 -43.66 5.69 33.40
N ALA A 465 -42.55 5.36 32.75
CA ALA A 465 -41.33 6.17 32.71
C ALA A 465 -41.36 7.29 31.65
N THR A 466 -42.44 7.41 30.87
CA THR A 466 -42.53 8.26 29.69
C THR A 466 -43.07 9.66 30.02
N ALA A 467 -42.35 10.71 29.62
CA ALA A 467 -42.78 12.11 29.75
C ALA A 467 -44.12 12.37 29.04
N ASN A 468 -45.07 12.96 29.76
CA ASN A 468 -46.49 13.11 29.37
C ASN A 468 -47.14 11.80 28.88
N GLY A 469 -46.57 10.65 29.24
CA GLY A 469 -47.01 9.34 28.76
C GLY A 469 -48.34 8.91 29.37
N THR A 470 -48.98 7.91 28.77
CA THR A 470 -50.18 7.28 29.34
C THR A 470 -49.89 5.85 29.81
N ALA A 471 -49.80 5.65 31.12
CA ALA A 471 -49.83 4.34 31.75
C ALA A 471 -51.23 3.75 31.60
N THR A 472 -51.43 2.89 30.61
CA THR A 472 -52.71 2.21 30.42
C THR A 472 -52.74 0.93 31.23
N LEU A 473 -53.68 0.84 32.18
CA LEU A 473 -54.03 -0.40 32.86
C LEU A 473 -55.13 -1.11 32.08
N TYR A 474 -54.87 -2.38 31.79
CA TYR A 474 -55.72 -3.23 30.98
C TYR A 474 -56.49 -4.20 31.87
N ALA A 475 -57.78 -4.35 31.61
CA ALA A 475 -58.60 -5.36 32.24
C ALA A 475 -58.04 -6.76 31.93
N LYS A 476 -57.79 -7.58 32.96
CA LYS A 476 -57.32 -8.95 32.81
C LYS A 476 -58.51 -9.89 32.63
N TRP A 477 -58.39 -10.85 31.72
CA TRP A 477 -59.53 -11.64 31.23
C TRP A 477 -59.21 -13.15 31.17
N THR A 478 -60.05 -13.98 31.79
CA THR A 478 -59.94 -15.45 31.77
C THR A 478 -60.80 -16.04 30.64
N ALA A 479 -60.26 -16.92 29.81
CA ALA A 479 -60.88 -17.36 28.55
C ALA A 479 -61.82 -18.58 28.68
N ILE A 480 -62.95 -18.54 27.98
CA ILE A 480 -63.88 -19.67 27.84
C ILE A 480 -63.37 -20.67 26.77
N LYS A 481 -63.59 -21.97 27.02
CA LYS A 481 -63.14 -23.10 26.18
C LYS A 481 -64.24 -23.53 25.19
N TYR A 482 -63.85 -23.87 23.97
CA TYR A 482 -64.73 -24.34 22.89
C TYR A 482 -64.25 -25.68 22.29
N LYS A 483 -65.14 -26.46 21.68
CA LYS A 483 -64.89 -27.83 21.17
C LYS A 483 -64.55 -27.87 19.67
N ILE A 484 -63.72 -28.83 19.27
CA ILE A 484 -63.39 -29.15 17.87
C ILE A 484 -63.79 -30.62 17.58
N THR A 485 -64.53 -30.81 16.49
CA THR A 485 -64.93 -32.11 15.93
C THR A 485 -64.13 -32.37 14.64
N TYR A 486 -63.42 -33.50 14.57
CA TYR A 486 -62.56 -33.86 13.44
C TYR A 486 -63.13 -35.06 12.66
N HIS A 487 -63.54 -34.84 11.42
CA HIS A 487 -63.83 -35.90 10.45
C HIS A 487 -62.56 -36.20 9.65
N THR A 488 -61.83 -37.26 10.04
CA THR A 488 -60.55 -37.63 9.40
C THR A 488 -60.71 -38.25 8.01
N ASN A 489 -61.92 -38.50 7.54
CA ASN A 489 -62.25 -39.08 6.23
C ASN A 489 -61.42 -40.34 5.93
N GLY A 490 -61.41 -41.29 6.87
CA GLY A 490 -60.66 -42.55 6.80
C GLY A 490 -59.16 -42.42 7.09
N GLY A 491 -58.72 -41.37 7.76
CA GLY A 491 -57.37 -41.25 8.32
C GLY A 491 -57.33 -41.48 9.83
N LYS A 492 -56.14 -41.75 10.38
CA LYS A 492 -55.90 -41.82 11.84
C LYS A 492 -55.42 -40.46 12.36
N LEU A 493 -55.93 -40.05 13.51
CA LEU A 493 -55.47 -38.88 14.26
C LEU A 493 -54.72 -39.36 15.50
N ALA A 494 -53.68 -38.63 15.94
CA ALA A 494 -52.96 -38.98 17.17
C ALA A 494 -53.85 -38.86 18.40
N ALA A 495 -53.71 -39.75 19.40
CA ALA A 495 -54.51 -39.72 20.62
C ALA A 495 -54.34 -38.40 21.41
N SER A 496 -53.14 -37.80 21.35
CA SER A 496 -52.79 -36.51 21.93
C SER A 496 -53.36 -35.27 21.18
N ALA A 497 -54.14 -35.48 20.11
CA ALA A 497 -54.73 -34.40 19.35
C ALA A 497 -55.82 -33.66 20.16
N LYS A 498 -55.53 -32.40 20.54
CA LYS A 498 -56.45 -31.55 21.30
C LYS A 498 -57.78 -31.35 20.56
N LYS A 499 -58.89 -31.63 21.26
CA LYS A 499 -60.28 -31.50 20.79
C LYS A 499 -60.97 -30.22 21.29
N THR A 500 -60.20 -29.27 21.82
CA THR A 500 -60.69 -27.99 22.32
C THR A 500 -59.71 -26.86 22.00
N TYR A 501 -60.24 -25.65 21.88
CA TYR A 501 -59.48 -24.41 21.72
C TYR A 501 -60.12 -23.29 22.56
N THR A 502 -59.46 -22.14 22.60
CA THR A 502 -59.86 -20.94 23.35
C THR A 502 -59.66 -19.71 22.45
N ALA A 503 -60.45 -18.66 22.65
CA ALA A 503 -60.41 -17.47 21.81
C ALA A 503 -59.16 -16.58 22.01
N ASP A 504 -58.21 -16.98 22.86
CA ASP A 504 -57.05 -16.20 23.31
C ASP A 504 -55.73 -16.53 22.59
N LYS A 505 -55.69 -17.56 21.73
CA LYS A 505 -54.50 -17.91 20.93
C LYS A 505 -54.86 -18.65 19.64
N PRO A 506 -54.04 -18.56 18.57
CA PRO A 506 -54.21 -19.42 17.41
C PRO A 506 -53.95 -20.89 17.76
N PHE A 507 -54.73 -21.79 17.17
CA PHE A 507 -54.65 -23.23 17.38
C PHE A 507 -54.13 -23.92 16.11
N VAL A 508 -52.92 -24.45 16.19
CA VAL A 508 -52.31 -25.28 15.14
C VAL A 508 -53.05 -26.61 15.05
N LEU A 509 -53.64 -26.90 13.90
CA LEU A 509 -54.46 -28.10 13.72
C LEU A 509 -53.58 -29.37 13.64
N PRO A 510 -53.94 -30.45 14.33
CA PRO A 510 -53.19 -31.70 14.34
C PRO A 510 -53.14 -32.33 12.93
N ARG A 511 -52.01 -32.89 12.53
CA ARG A 511 -51.82 -33.52 11.21
C ARG A 511 -52.17 -35.02 11.27
N PRO A 512 -53.29 -35.49 10.68
CA PRO A 512 -53.61 -36.91 10.63
C PRO A 512 -52.73 -37.65 9.61
N THR A 513 -52.74 -38.99 9.65
CA THR A 513 -52.08 -39.87 8.67
C THR A 513 -53.07 -40.82 8.00
N LYS A 514 -52.81 -41.23 6.75
CA LYS A 514 -53.63 -42.22 6.03
C LYS A 514 -52.75 -43.04 5.08
N LYS A 515 -52.77 -44.37 5.19
CA LYS A 515 -51.89 -45.27 4.41
C LYS A 515 -52.12 -45.04 2.91
N GLY A 516 -51.07 -44.63 2.18
CA GLY A 516 -51.12 -44.34 0.74
C GLY A 516 -51.54 -42.91 0.35
N TYR A 517 -51.74 -42.00 1.31
CA TYR A 517 -52.17 -40.61 1.03
C TYR A 517 -51.32 -39.58 1.81
N ASP A 518 -51.00 -38.46 1.15
CA ASP A 518 -50.45 -37.26 1.78
C ASP A 518 -51.61 -36.36 2.25
N PHE A 519 -51.44 -35.75 3.42
CA PHE A 519 -52.43 -34.83 3.97
C PHE A 519 -52.38 -33.49 3.23
N ASP A 520 -53.54 -33.03 2.75
CA ASP A 520 -53.68 -31.79 1.95
C ASP A 520 -54.21 -30.61 2.77
N GLY A 521 -54.82 -30.87 3.92
CA GLY A 521 -55.33 -29.86 4.86
C GLY A 521 -56.66 -30.23 5.50
N TRP A 522 -57.04 -29.47 6.51
CA TRP A 522 -58.39 -29.44 7.07
C TRP A 522 -59.27 -28.47 6.29
N TYR A 523 -60.58 -28.69 6.30
CA TYR A 523 -61.56 -27.88 5.59
C TYR A 523 -62.83 -27.72 6.45
N LYS A 524 -63.50 -26.55 6.40
CA LYS A 524 -64.74 -26.31 7.19
C LYS A 524 -65.97 -27.10 6.68
N THR A 525 -65.88 -27.74 5.51
CA THR A 525 -66.98 -28.45 4.86
C THR A 525 -66.50 -29.75 4.21
N SER A 526 -67.39 -30.75 4.15
CA SER A 526 -67.14 -32.06 3.51
C SER A 526 -66.80 -31.95 2.02
N ASN A 527 -67.35 -30.95 1.32
CA ASN A 527 -67.05 -30.64 -0.09
C ASN A 527 -65.71 -29.91 -0.33
N PHE A 528 -64.88 -29.75 0.71
CA PHE A 528 -63.53 -29.17 0.64
C PHE A 528 -63.42 -27.75 0.03
N LYS A 529 -64.49 -26.94 0.03
CA LYS A 529 -64.46 -25.58 -0.56
C LYS A 529 -63.76 -24.50 0.28
N LYS A 530 -63.49 -24.71 1.58
CA LYS A 530 -62.80 -23.73 2.45
C LYS A 530 -61.73 -24.40 3.32
N ARG A 531 -60.43 -24.32 2.94
CA ARG A 531 -59.29 -24.87 3.70
C ARG A 531 -59.08 -24.09 5.00
N VAL A 532 -58.69 -24.80 6.05
CA VAL A 532 -58.23 -24.25 7.34
C VAL A 532 -56.81 -24.75 7.57
N GLY A 533 -55.86 -23.83 7.71
CA GLY A 533 -54.48 -24.16 8.12
C GLY A 533 -54.37 -24.25 9.66
N GLU A 534 -54.95 -23.26 10.32
CA GLU A 534 -55.05 -23.11 11.77
C GLU A 534 -56.39 -22.44 12.12
N ILE A 535 -56.82 -22.53 13.37
CA ILE A 535 -57.91 -21.70 13.88
C ILE A 535 -57.27 -20.43 14.44
N ALA A 536 -57.62 -19.26 13.90
CA ALA A 536 -57.08 -17.98 14.36
C ALA A 536 -57.61 -17.58 15.75
N GLU A 537 -56.89 -16.69 16.43
CA GLU A 537 -57.35 -16.02 17.66
C GLU A 537 -58.75 -15.37 17.45
N GLY A 538 -59.51 -15.20 18.54
CA GLY A 538 -60.82 -14.54 18.51
C GLY A 538 -61.98 -15.39 17.96
N ASN A 539 -61.71 -16.58 17.40
CA ASN A 539 -62.79 -17.52 17.05
C ASN A 539 -63.49 -18.00 18.34
N THR A 540 -64.83 -18.01 18.33
CA THR A 540 -65.66 -18.46 19.45
C THR A 540 -66.70 -19.47 18.98
N GLY A 541 -67.05 -20.42 19.85
CA GLY A 541 -68.03 -21.47 19.53
C GLY A 541 -67.39 -22.73 18.94
N ASN A 542 -68.18 -23.80 18.85
CA ASN A 542 -67.68 -25.12 18.46
C ASN A 542 -67.42 -25.21 16.94
N LEU A 543 -66.41 -25.98 16.54
CA LEU A 543 -65.99 -26.12 15.15
C LEU A 543 -66.00 -27.57 14.68
N THR A 544 -66.33 -27.77 13.40
CA THR A 544 -66.28 -29.07 12.72
C THR A 544 -65.36 -28.99 11.50
N LEU A 545 -64.44 -29.95 11.34
CA LEU A 545 -63.39 -29.93 10.33
C LEU A 545 -63.23 -31.28 9.61
N TYR A 546 -63.02 -31.22 8.30
CA TYR A 546 -62.91 -32.39 7.41
C TYR A 546 -61.51 -32.50 6.80
N ALA A 547 -60.89 -33.67 6.88
CA ALA A 547 -59.55 -33.92 6.34
C ALA A 547 -59.60 -34.21 4.83
N LYS A 548 -58.73 -33.57 4.05
CA LYS A 548 -58.56 -33.86 2.62
C LYS A 548 -57.25 -34.60 2.37
N TRP A 549 -57.32 -35.55 1.45
CA TRP A 549 -56.26 -36.52 1.15
C TRP A 549 -55.89 -36.49 -0.33
N VAL A 550 -54.60 -36.62 -0.65
CA VAL A 550 -54.10 -36.78 -2.03
C VAL A 550 -53.28 -38.07 -2.12
N LYS A 551 -53.63 -38.98 -3.04
CA LYS A 551 -52.95 -40.26 -3.25
C LYS A 551 -51.46 -40.02 -3.53
N CYS A 552 -50.58 -40.75 -2.84
CA CYS A 552 -49.14 -40.45 -2.84
C CYS A 552 -48.24 -41.70 -2.87
N THR A 553 -46.97 -41.49 -3.24
CA THR A 553 -45.89 -42.46 -2.96
C THR A 553 -45.26 -42.20 -1.60
N GLN A 554 -44.80 -43.26 -0.92
CA GLN A 554 -43.96 -43.19 0.28
C GLN A 554 -42.46 -43.17 -0.08
N LYS A 555 -42.07 -43.69 -1.25
CA LYS A 555 -40.70 -43.66 -1.76
C LYS A 555 -40.51 -42.41 -2.64
N PRO A 556 -39.70 -41.41 -2.24
CA PRO A 556 -39.36 -40.28 -3.11
C PRO A 556 -38.58 -40.77 -4.34
N LYS A 557 -38.83 -40.15 -5.49
CA LYS A 557 -38.09 -40.38 -6.75
C LYS A 557 -37.78 -39.03 -7.42
N SER A 558 -36.67 -38.95 -8.15
CA SER A 558 -36.22 -37.74 -8.85
C SER A 558 -37.10 -37.31 -10.04
N ASP A 559 -38.09 -38.12 -10.42
CA ASP A 559 -39.09 -37.78 -11.45
C ASP A 559 -40.41 -37.24 -10.86
N SER A 560 -40.59 -37.30 -9.53
CA SER A 560 -41.83 -36.93 -8.84
C SER A 560 -42.14 -35.43 -8.95
N ALA A 561 -41.12 -34.59 -9.13
CA ALA A 561 -41.22 -33.21 -9.56
C ALA A 561 -40.29 -32.93 -10.76
N LYS A 562 -40.83 -32.38 -11.85
CA LYS A 562 -40.05 -31.93 -13.02
C LYS A 562 -39.75 -30.44 -12.86
N LEU A 563 -38.46 -30.06 -12.83
CA LEU A 563 -38.06 -28.66 -13.02
C LEU A 563 -38.49 -28.21 -14.44
N THR A 564 -39.30 -27.16 -14.52
CA THR A 564 -39.79 -26.56 -15.77
C THR A 564 -39.07 -25.25 -16.10
N ALA A 565 -38.45 -24.61 -15.11
CA ALA A 565 -37.43 -23.58 -15.31
C ALA A 565 -36.44 -23.57 -14.14
N CYS A 566 -35.18 -23.24 -14.44
CA CYS A 566 -34.17 -22.82 -13.47
C CYS A 566 -33.26 -21.84 -14.22
N LYS A 567 -33.60 -20.54 -14.21
CA LYS A 567 -32.94 -19.54 -15.07
C LYS A 567 -33.07 -18.12 -14.55
N ALA A 568 -32.12 -17.25 -14.92
CA ALA A 568 -32.33 -15.81 -14.83
C ALA A 568 -33.45 -15.37 -15.79
N THR A 569 -34.25 -14.39 -15.36
CA THR A 569 -35.48 -13.95 -16.04
C THR A 569 -35.56 -12.45 -16.28
N GLY A 570 -34.72 -11.67 -15.61
CA GLY A 570 -34.55 -10.24 -15.75
C GLY A 570 -33.42 -9.76 -14.84
N THR A 571 -33.07 -8.48 -14.94
CA THR A 571 -31.95 -7.91 -14.17
C THR A 571 -32.08 -8.22 -12.68
N GLY A 572 -31.05 -8.82 -12.11
CA GLY A 572 -30.99 -9.29 -10.73
C GLY A 572 -31.96 -10.41 -10.32
N LYS A 573 -32.72 -11.04 -11.23
CA LYS A 573 -33.87 -11.92 -10.89
C LYS A 573 -33.74 -13.34 -11.45
N VAL A 574 -33.63 -14.32 -10.56
CA VAL A 574 -33.67 -15.76 -10.87
C VAL A 574 -35.07 -16.32 -10.59
N SER A 575 -35.54 -17.23 -11.46
CA SER A 575 -36.79 -17.98 -11.24
C SER A 575 -36.54 -19.47 -11.40
N VAL A 576 -37.03 -20.23 -10.43
CA VAL A 576 -37.09 -21.70 -10.47
C VAL A 576 -38.55 -22.11 -10.46
N LYS A 577 -38.99 -22.94 -11.40
CA LYS A 577 -40.36 -23.44 -11.51
C LYS A 577 -40.35 -24.95 -11.62
N ALA A 578 -41.35 -25.60 -11.04
CA ALA A 578 -41.51 -27.04 -11.12
C ALA A 578 -42.98 -27.46 -11.22
N THR A 579 -43.21 -28.60 -11.84
CA THR A 579 -44.49 -29.31 -11.85
C THR A 579 -44.34 -30.64 -11.13
N ILE A 580 -45.15 -30.85 -10.11
CA ILE A 580 -45.25 -32.11 -9.38
C ILE A 580 -46.03 -33.10 -10.25
N LYS A 581 -45.36 -34.18 -10.67
CA LYS A 581 -46.01 -35.32 -11.32
C LYS A 581 -46.71 -36.20 -10.29
N THR A 582 -45.98 -36.53 -9.22
CA THR A 582 -46.38 -37.54 -8.23
C THR A 582 -46.28 -36.92 -6.85
N ARG A 583 -47.39 -36.91 -6.09
CA ARG A 583 -47.39 -36.48 -4.69
C ARG A 583 -46.54 -37.47 -3.89
N VAL A 584 -45.56 -36.97 -3.14
CA VAL A 584 -44.78 -37.76 -2.16
C VAL A 584 -45.27 -37.40 -0.76
N ALA A 585 -45.44 -38.40 0.11
CA ALA A 585 -45.76 -38.17 1.52
C ALA A 585 -44.66 -37.34 2.20
N SER A 586 -45.05 -36.37 3.04
CA SER A 586 -44.08 -35.52 3.74
C SER A 586 -44.64 -34.98 5.06
N SER A 587 -43.75 -34.76 6.03
CA SER A 587 -44.08 -34.35 7.40
C SER A 587 -44.78 -32.99 7.51
N ASP A 588 -44.68 -32.13 6.50
CA ASP A 588 -45.24 -30.77 6.53
C ASP A 588 -46.01 -30.39 5.23
N ASP A 589 -46.40 -29.12 5.13
CA ASP A 589 -47.23 -28.57 4.06
C ASP A 589 -46.43 -28.02 2.84
N TYR A 590 -45.11 -28.19 2.80
CA TYR A 590 -44.22 -27.46 1.90
C TYR A 590 -43.49 -28.33 0.86
N TYR A 591 -43.05 -27.67 -0.22
CA TYR A 591 -41.94 -28.08 -1.06
C TYR A 591 -40.79 -27.09 -0.87
N TYR A 592 -39.58 -27.62 -0.85
CA TYR A 592 -38.36 -26.88 -0.54
C TYR A 592 -37.47 -26.78 -1.77
N LEU A 593 -36.92 -25.59 -2.02
CA LEU A 593 -35.85 -25.37 -2.98
C LEU A 593 -34.52 -25.55 -2.25
N MET A 594 -33.72 -26.53 -2.65
CA MET A 594 -32.47 -26.88 -1.98
C MET A 594 -31.26 -26.57 -2.86
N TYR A 595 -30.21 -26.00 -2.27
CA TYR A 595 -28.89 -25.91 -2.90
C TYR A 595 -28.28 -27.30 -3.02
N ILE A 596 -27.71 -27.59 -4.19
CA ILE A 596 -27.05 -28.86 -4.54
C ILE A 596 -25.56 -28.58 -4.72
N ASN A 597 -24.69 -29.38 -4.11
CA ASN A 597 -23.26 -29.38 -4.43
C ASN A 597 -23.10 -30.06 -5.81
N PRO A 598 -22.61 -29.36 -6.85
CA PRO A 598 -22.70 -29.86 -8.21
C PRO A 598 -21.70 -30.99 -8.53
N LEU A 599 -20.67 -31.19 -7.71
CA LEU A 599 -19.64 -32.19 -7.97
C LEU A 599 -19.99 -33.58 -7.45
N ASN A 600 -20.79 -33.63 -6.38
CA ASN A 600 -21.23 -34.85 -5.68
C ASN A 600 -22.76 -35.01 -5.62
N GLN A 601 -23.53 -34.05 -6.15
CA GLN A 601 -25.00 -34.00 -6.23
C GLN A 601 -25.75 -34.08 -4.88
N LYS A 602 -25.09 -33.82 -3.74
CA LYS A 602 -25.73 -33.79 -2.42
C LYS A 602 -26.39 -32.43 -2.13
N MET A 603 -27.58 -32.45 -1.54
CA MET A 603 -28.19 -31.25 -0.93
C MET A 603 -27.36 -30.78 0.26
N TYR A 604 -27.23 -29.46 0.47
CA TYR A 604 -26.50 -28.92 1.64
C TYR A 604 -27.14 -27.71 2.35
N LYS A 605 -28.12 -27.01 1.73
CA LYS A 605 -28.76 -25.82 2.31
C LYS A 605 -30.17 -25.60 1.75
N GLU A 606 -31.09 -25.06 2.55
CA GLU A 606 -32.40 -24.56 2.07
C GLU A 606 -32.23 -23.17 1.43
N ALA A 607 -32.84 -22.95 0.27
CA ALA A 607 -32.83 -21.67 -0.45
C ALA A 607 -34.15 -20.91 -0.30
N ALA A 608 -35.29 -21.62 -0.31
CA ALA A 608 -36.65 -21.11 -0.15
C ALA A 608 -37.65 -22.27 0.03
N LYS A 609 -38.89 -21.99 0.43
CA LYS A 609 -39.99 -22.97 0.49
C LYS A 609 -41.32 -22.39 0.02
N VAL A 610 -42.23 -23.25 -0.45
CA VAL A 610 -43.58 -22.89 -0.92
C VAL A 610 -44.60 -23.96 -0.53
N TYR A 611 -45.86 -23.58 -0.31
CA TYR A 611 -46.93 -24.55 -0.04
C TYR A 611 -47.12 -25.56 -1.19
N LYS A 612 -47.42 -26.82 -0.84
CA LYS A 612 -47.69 -27.92 -1.77
C LYS A 612 -48.80 -27.57 -2.78
N LYS A 613 -48.44 -27.46 -4.06
CA LYS A 613 -49.33 -27.27 -5.22
C LYS A 613 -48.82 -28.09 -6.42
N LYS A 614 -49.69 -28.39 -7.41
CA LYS A 614 -49.28 -29.13 -8.63
C LYS A 614 -48.21 -28.40 -9.45
N ASN A 615 -48.34 -27.07 -9.54
CA ASN A 615 -47.34 -26.19 -10.14
C ASN A 615 -46.81 -25.24 -9.06
N ILE A 616 -45.49 -25.10 -8.97
CA ILE A 616 -44.81 -24.26 -7.99
C ILE A 616 -43.77 -23.35 -8.67
N SER A 617 -43.53 -22.19 -8.07
CA SER A 617 -42.60 -21.17 -8.56
C SER A 617 -41.91 -20.48 -7.40
N PHE A 618 -40.58 -20.38 -7.49
CA PHE A 618 -39.71 -19.61 -6.61
C PHE A 618 -39.18 -18.41 -7.41
N THR A 619 -39.04 -17.27 -6.73
CA THR A 619 -38.39 -16.07 -7.26
C THR A 619 -37.30 -15.68 -6.27
N LEU A 620 -36.06 -15.53 -6.75
CA LEU A 620 -34.89 -15.23 -5.94
C LEU A 620 -34.27 -13.93 -6.45
N LYS A 621 -34.00 -12.95 -5.57
CA LYS A 621 -33.33 -11.70 -5.98
C LYS A 621 -31.84 -11.81 -5.66
N THR A 622 -30.99 -11.61 -6.67
CA THR A 622 -29.52 -11.62 -6.49
C THR A 622 -28.99 -10.47 -5.63
N ALA A 623 -29.82 -9.46 -5.35
CA ALA A 623 -29.54 -8.42 -4.37
C ALA A 623 -29.67 -8.93 -2.91
N GLU A 624 -30.52 -9.93 -2.66
CA GLU A 624 -30.66 -10.60 -1.36
C GLU A 624 -29.51 -11.62 -1.15
N ASN A 625 -29.15 -12.34 -2.23
CA ASN A 625 -27.97 -13.19 -2.26
C ASN A 625 -27.44 -13.36 -3.69
N ARG A 626 -26.20 -12.91 -3.93
CA ARG A 626 -25.51 -13.01 -5.23
C ARG A 626 -25.36 -14.46 -5.72
N GLY A 627 -25.12 -15.41 -4.80
CA GLY A 627 -24.94 -16.83 -5.11
C GLY A 627 -26.18 -17.55 -5.64
N TYR A 628 -27.36 -16.92 -5.60
CA TYR A 628 -28.54 -17.47 -6.25
C TYR A 628 -28.38 -17.66 -7.77
N ALA A 629 -27.51 -16.90 -8.44
CA ALA A 629 -27.32 -17.02 -9.89
C ALA A 629 -26.23 -18.03 -10.31
N THR A 630 -25.23 -18.28 -9.48
CA THR A 630 -24.18 -19.28 -9.70
C THR A 630 -24.65 -20.71 -9.40
N SER A 631 -25.63 -20.86 -8.50
CA SER A 631 -25.99 -22.11 -7.83
C SER A 631 -26.70 -23.18 -8.68
N MET A 632 -26.64 -24.42 -8.18
CA MET A 632 -27.43 -25.57 -8.61
C MET A 632 -28.56 -25.83 -7.62
N PHE A 633 -29.78 -26.06 -8.13
CA PHE A 633 -30.97 -26.28 -7.31
C PHE A 633 -31.71 -27.58 -7.64
N GLY A 634 -32.46 -28.07 -6.65
CA GLY A 634 -33.44 -29.14 -6.79
C GLY A 634 -34.62 -28.96 -5.83
N ILE A 635 -35.72 -29.68 -6.08
CA ILE A 635 -36.92 -29.67 -5.23
C ILE A 635 -36.88 -30.84 -4.24
N ALA A 636 -37.12 -30.54 -2.97
CA ALA A 636 -37.18 -31.53 -1.90
C ALA A 636 -38.49 -31.46 -1.10
N ILE A 637 -38.74 -32.52 -0.35
CA ILE A 637 -39.72 -32.60 0.74
C ILE A 637 -39.01 -32.82 2.07
N LYS A 638 -39.74 -32.67 3.18
CA LYS A 638 -39.26 -33.01 4.52
C LYS A 638 -39.79 -34.36 4.99
N ASN A 639 -38.92 -35.17 5.58
CA ASN A 639 -39.23 -36.46 6.19
C ASN A 639 -38.54 -36.53 7.57
N GLY A 640 -39.35 -36.49 8.63
CA GLY A 640 -38.88 -36.17 9.98
C GLY A 640 -38.18 -34.81 10.02
N SER A 641 -36.91 -34.79 10.44
CA SER A 641 -36.02 -33.63 10.39
C SER A 641 -35.26 -33.48 9.06
N LYS A 642 -35.19 -34.53 8.23
CA LYS A 642 -34.31 -34.62 7.05
C LYS A 642 -35.02 -34.16 5.77
N TYR A 643 -34.27 -33.64 4.81
CA TYR A 643 -34.77 -33.34 3.47
C TYR A 643 -34.54 -34.52 2.52
N GLN A 644 -35.50 -34.80 1.63
CA GLN A 644 -35.39 -35.82 0.59
C GLN A 644 -35.69 -35.20 -0.78
N LEU A 645 -34.78 -35.38 -1.74
CA LEU A 645 -34.87 -34.81 -3.08
C LEU A 645 -35.94 -35.55 -3.91
N ILE A 646 -36.80 -34.81 -4.60
CA ILE A 646 -37.89 -35.33 -5.45
C ILE A 646 -37.86 -34.82 -6.89
N SER A 647 -36.83 -34.08 -7.28
CA SER A 647 -36.60 -33.67 -8.67
C SER A 647 -35.20 -34.05 -9.15
N THR A 648 -35.00 -34.05 -10.46
CA THR A 648 -33.68 -33.83 -11.05
C THR A 648 -33.17 -32.44 -10.69
N THR A 649 -31.85 -32.27 -10.72
CA THR A 649 -31.17 -31.02 -10.34
C THR A 649 -30.88 -30.17 -11.58
N SER A 650 -30.83 -28.85 -11.42
CA SER A 650 -30.41 -27.94 -12.50
C SER A 650 -29.67 -26.76 -11.93
N PHE A 651 -28.56 -26.41 -12.59
CA PHE A 651 -27.99 -25.07 -12.52
C PHE A 651 -29.02 -24.04 -12.97
N VAL A 652 -28.91 -22.83 -12.42
CA VAL A 652 -29.53 -21.64 -13.01
C VAL A 652 -28.89 -21.39 -14.37
N LYS A 653 -29.71 -21.20 -15.40
CA LYS A 653 -29.29 -20.94 -16.78
C LYS A 653 -29.43 -19.46 -17.17
N ASN A 654 -28.83 -19.08 -18.30
CA ASN A 654 -28.95 -17.77 -18.94
C ASN A 654 -28.44 -16.61 -18.06
N ALA A 655 -27.24 -16.76 -17.48
CA ALA A 655 -26.57 -15.82 -16.58
C ALA A 655 -26.75 -14.34 -16.97
N GLU A 656 -26.55 -14.06 -18.26
CA GLU A 656 -26.58 -12.72 -18.85
C GLU A 656 -27.91 -11.99 -18.74
N LYS A 657 -29.02 -12.69 -18.51
CA LYS A 657 -30.32 -12.04 -18.29
C LYS A 657 -30.42 -11.36 -16.91
N ALA A 658 -29.54 -11.71 -15.97
CA ALA A 658 -29.44 -11.02 -14.68
C ALA A 658 -28.61 -9.71 -14.74
N ALA A 659 -27.84 -9.49 -15.80
CA ALA A 659 -26.94 -8.35 -15.93
C ALA A 659 -27.64 -6.98 -15.82
N SER A 660 -26.95 -6.03 -15.20
CA SER A 660 -27.29 -4.60 -15.21
C SER A 660 -26.54 -3.87 -16.33
N ASN A 661 -25.27 -4.22 -16.56
CA ASN A 661 -24.50 -3.76 -17.71
C ASN A 661 -24.79 -4.66 -18.93
N LYS A 662 -25.26 -4.04 -20.01
CA LYS A 662 -25.63 -4.72 -21.27
C LYS A 662 -24.97 -4.10 -22.51
N SER A 663 -23.92 -3.30 -22.31
CA SER A 663 -23.14 -2.67 -23.38
C SER A 663 -22.62 -3.72 -24.37
N SER A 664 -22.46 -3.38 -25.64
CA SER A 664 -21.81 -4.26 -26.62
C SER A 664 -20.32 -4.43 -26.29
N TYR A 665 -19.76 -5.63 -26.49
CA TYR A 665 -18.30 -5.77 -26.59
C TYR A 665 -17.81 -4.99 -27.81
N LYS A 666 -16.72 -4.21 -27.66
CA LYS A 666 -16.17 -3.31 -28.67
C LYS A 666 -14.65 -3.53 -28.78
N PRO A 667 -14.12 -4.48 -29.57
CA PRO A 667 -12.69 -4.85 -29.58
C PRO A 667 -11.70 -3.76 -30.07
N GLY A 668 -12.15 -2.53 -30.31
CA GLY A 668 -11.32 -1.44 -30.85
C GLY A 668 -11.18 -1.49 -32.38
N SER A 669 -10.60 -0.43 -32.96
CA SER A 669 -10.20 -0.41 -34.38
C SER A 669 -8.89 -1.17 -34.62
N THR A 670 -7.93 -0.99 -33.72
CA THR A 670 -6.67 -1.74 -33.65
C THR A 670 -6.77 -2.85 -32.60
N LYS A 671 -6.13 -3.99 -32.91
CA LYS A 671 -5.98 -5.12 -31.97
C LYS A 671 -4.83 -4.95 -30.99
N LYS A 672 -4.05 -3.87 -31.12
CA LYS A 672 -2.80 -3.63 -30.43
C LYS A 672 -3.02 -3.49 -28.93
N GLY A 673 -2.28 -4.26 -28.14
CA GLY A 673 -2.41 -4.33 -26.70
C GLY A 673 -1.10 -4.40 -25.93
N MET A 674 -1.16 -3.99 -24.68
CA MET A 674 -0.05 -3.99 -23.74
C MET A 674 -0.49 -4.67 -22.44
N GLN A 675 0.39 -5.46 -21.83
CA GLN A 675 0.27 -5.88 -20.45
C GLN A 675 0.79 -4.77 -19.53
N PHE A 676 -0.05 -4.36 -18.59
CA PHE A 676 0.23 -3.29 -17.63
C PHE A 676 1.33 -3.72 -16.64
N ASP A 677 2.38 -2.91 -16.50
CA ASP A 677 3.34 -3.00 -15.40
C ASP A 677 2.89 -2.05 -14.27
N LYS A 678 3.01 -0.73 -14.48
CA LYS A 678 2.89 0.29 -13.42
C LYS A 678 2.05 1.51 -13.78
N SER A 679 2.00 1.95 -15.03
CA SER A 679 1.39 3.23 -15.43
C SER A 679 0.45 3.13 -16.62
N MET A 680 -0.53 4.04 -16.69
CA MET A 680 -1.47 4.10 -17.83
C MET A 680 -0.81 4.65 -19.10
N GLU A 681 0.25 5.43 -18.91
CA GLU A 681 1.10 6.09 -19.90
C GLU A 681 1.74 5.04 -20.82
N GLU A 682 2.17 3.89 -20.26
CA GLU A 682 2.66 2.71 -20.99
C GLU A 682 1.72 2.29 -22.15
N ILE A 683 0.41 2.37 -21.91
CA ILE A 683 -0.67 1.96 -22.82
C ILE A 683 -1.07 3.13 -23.73
N ILE A 684 -1.10 4.34 -23.18
CA ILE A 684 -1.52 5.57 -23.88
C ILE A 684 -0.47 5.97 -24.92
N ASP A 685 0.81 5.95 -24.58
CA ASP A 685 1.90 6.47 -25.40
C ASP A 685 2.21 5.58 -26.60
N CYS A 686 2.11 4.26 -26.44
CA CYS A 686 2.13 3.34 -27.58
C CYS A 686 0.80 3.37 -28.37
N GLY A 687 -0.27 3.93 -27.82
CA GLY A 687 -1.58 4.03 -28.45
C GLY A 687 -2.36 2.72 -28.52
N ALA A 688 -2.11 1.79 -27.58
CA ALA A 688 -2.82 0.52 -27.49
C ALA A 688 -4.33 0.71 -27.19
N ARG A 689 -5.15 -0.28 -27.58
CA ARG A 689 -6.61 -0.31 -27.33
C ARG A 689 -7.09 -1.62 -26.68
N GLN A 690 -6.12 -2.43 -26.25
CA GLN A 690 -6.29 -3.60 -25.39
C GLN A 690 -5.30 -3.44 -24.22
N ASN A 691 -5.78 -3.64 -22.99
CA ASN A 691 -4.99 -3.69 -21.75
C ASN A 691 -5.13 -5.11 -21.17
N PHE A 692 -4.10 -5.60 -20.49
CA PHE A 692 -4.08 -6.87 -19.78
C PHE A 692 -3.61 -6.68 -18.34
N LEU A 693 -4.42 -7.12 -17.38
CA LEU A 693 -4.21 -6.98 -15.94
C LEU A 693 -4.13 -8.36 -15.27
N ASN A 694 -3.06 -8.59 -14.50
CA ASN A 694 -2.95 -9.74 -13.62
C ASN A 694 -3.58 -9.44 -12.25
N VAL A 695 -4.41 -10.36 -11.75
CA VAL A 695 -5.03 -10.32 -10.43
C VAL A 695 -4.89 -11.68 -9.75
N THR A 696 -4.20 -11.70 -8.62
CA THR A 696 -4.02 -12.88 -7.76
C THR A 696 -5.13 -12.98 -6.71
N VAL A 697 -5.20 -14.07 -5.95
CA VAL A 697 -6.14 -14.23 -4.83
C VAL A 697 -5.66 -13.48 -3.60
N SER A 698 -4.34 -13.37 -3.38
CA SER A 698 -3.75 -12.50 -2.36
C SER A 698 -4.18 -11.04 -2.52
N MET A 699 -4.09 -10.47 -3.72
CA MET A 699 -4.55 -9.10 -4.00
C MET A 699 -6.01 -8.84 -3.59
N VAL A 700 -6.87 -9.86 -3.62
CA VAL A 700 -8.30 -9.75 -3.29
C VAL A 700 -8.60 -10.10 -1.82
N CYS A 701 -7.81 -10.97 -1.18
CA CYS A 701 -8.11 -11.54 0.13
C CYS A 701 -7.22 -11.02 1.27
N THR A 702 -6.04 -10.49 0.97
CA THR A 702 -5.16 -9.82 1.96
C THR A 702 -5.71 -8.41 2.24
N ASP A 703 -5.55 -7.96 3.48
CA ASP A 703 -6.02 -6.65 3.99
C ASP A 703 -7.50 -6.37 3.66
N GLY A 704 -8.32 -7.41 3.82
CA GLY A 704 -9.74 -7.39 3.52
C GLY A 704 -10.52 -6.46 4.46
N THR A 705 -10.83 -5.27 3.98
CA THR A 705 -11.61 -4.26 4.73
C THR A 705 -13.07 -4.15 4.27
N VAL A 706 -13.41 -4.62 3.07
CA VAL A 706 -14.77 -4.52 2.51
C VAL A 706 -15.61 -5.75 2.86
N PRO A 707 -16.69 -5.62 3.67
CA PRO A 707 -17.58 -6.72 3.98
C PRO A 707 -18.47 -7.09 2.77
N TYR A 708 -18.39 -8.33 2.33
CA TYR A 708 -19.14 -8.86 1.19
C TYR A 708 -19.99 -10.07 1.60
N ASN A 709 -21.32 -9.95 1.45
CA ASN A 709 -22.26 -11.01 1.82
C ASN A 709 -22.55 -11.95 0.63
N TYR A 710 -22.13 -13.22 0.76
CA TYR A 710 -22.35 -14.28 -0.22
C TYR A 710 -22.95 -15.54 0.44
N ASN A 711 -24.03 -16.09 -0.12
CA ASN A 711 -24.79 -17.23 0.41
C ASN A 711 -25.20 -17.09 1.90
N GLY A 712 -25.29 -15.87 2.43
CA GLY A 712 -25.60 -15.61 3.84
C GLY A 712 -24.41 -15.76 4.79
N LYS A 713 -23.17 -15.75 4.29
CA LYS A 713 -21.94 -15.57 5.05
C LYS A 713 -21.27 -14.26 4.63
N THR A 714 -20.71 -13.53 5.58
CA THR A 714 -19.85 -12.37 5.31
C THR A 714 -18.43 -12.84 5.05
N TYR A 715 -17.85 -12.33 3.99
CA TYR A 715 -16.44 -12.42 3.64
C TYR A 715 -15.85 -11.00 3.69
N TYR A 716 -14.53 -10.87 3.80
CA TYR A 716 -13.86 -9.59 3.75
C TYR A 716 -12.83 -9.61 2.62
N PHE A 717 -12.84 -8.56 1.79
CA PHE A 717 -11.99 -8.46 0.60
C PHE A 717 -11.37 -7.07 0.48
N ASN A 718 -10.24 -6.99 -0.23
CA ASN A 718 -9.59 -5.74 -0.56
C ASN A 718 -10.51 -4.86 -1.44
N PRO A 719 -10.57 -3.53 -1.28
CA PRO A 719 -11.39 -2.66 -2.13
C PRO A 719 -10.96 -2.62 -3.61
N MET A 720 -9.75 -3.10 -3.96
CA MET A 720 -9.19 -3.10 -5.32
C MET A 720 -9.22 -1.69 -5.96
N THR A 721 -9.08 -0.63 -5.17
CA THR A 721 -9.29 0.76 -5.61
C THR A 721 -8.42 1.13 -6.80
N TYR A 722 -7.14 0.77 -6.75
CA TYR A 722 -6.17 0.98 -7.83
C TYR A 722 -6.61 0.33 -9.16
N TYR A 723 -6.95 -0.96 -9.12
CA TYR A 723 -7.48 -1.67 -10.28
C TYR A 723 -8.81 -1.09 -10.76
N GLN A 724 -9.69 -0.60 -9.86
CA GLN A 724 -10.90 0.11 -10.26
C GLN A 724 -10.60 1.44 -10.97
N GLN A 725 -9.58 2.19 -10.57
CA GLN A 725 -9.10 3.39 -11.26
C GLN A 725 -8.57 3.05 -12.67
N VAL A 726 -7.63 2.11 -12.77
CA VAL A 726 -7.04 1.65 -14.06
C VAL A 726 -8.12 1.16 -15.03
N VAL A 727 -9.07 0.33 -14.58
CA VAL A 727 -10.18 -0.17 -15.42
C VAL A 727 -11.11 0.97 -15.85
N THR A 728 -11.46 1.88 -14.94
CA THR A 728 -12.30 3.04 -15.25
C THR A 728 -11.64 3.95 -16.30
N GLU A 729 -10.34 4.17 -16.19
CA GLU A 729 -9.59 5.05 -17.11
C GLU A 729 -9.43 4.42 -18.50
N CYS A 730 -9.17 3.10 -18.55
CA CYS A 730 -9.26 2.33 -19.78
C CYS A 730 -10.64 2.47 -20.45
N ASN A 731 -11.73 2.31 -19.68
CA ASN A 731 -13.08 2.39 -20.22
C ASN A 731 -13.41 3.78 -20.79
N LYS A 732 -13.06 4.88 -20.10
CA LYS A 732 -13.21 6.26 -20.62
C LYS A 732 -12.51 6.43 -21.98
N ARG A 733 -11.29 5.89 -22.12
CA ARG A 733 -10.43 5.99 -23.30
C ARG A 733 -10.76 4.96 -24.39
N ASN A 734 -11.86 4.21 -24.26
CA ASN A 734 -12.27 3.11 -25.15
C ASN A 734 -11.18 2.02 -25.33
N ILE A 735 -10.36 1.80 -24.30
CA ILE A 735 -9.40 0.70 -24.19
C ILE A 735 -10.13 -0.50 -23.56
N ASN A 736 -10.09 -1.66 -24.21
CA ASN A 736 -10.63 -2.89 -23.63
C ASN A 736 -9.72 -3.39 -22.52
N VAL A 737 -10.29 -3.86 -21.42
CA VAL A 737 -9.52 -4.55 -20.39
C VAL A 737 -9.74 -6.06 -20.48
N THR A 738 -8.63 -6.78 -20.45
CA THR A 738 -8.51 -8.20 -20.16
C THR A 738 -7.99 -8.36 -18.73
N MET A 739 -8.58 -9.25 -17.94
CA MET A 739 -8.12 -9.54 -16.56
C MET A 739 -7.91 -11.04 -16.40
N GLN A 740 -6.71 -11.44 -15.97
CA GLN A 740 -6.38 -12.82 -15.65
C GLN A 740 -6.50 -13.04 -14.13
N VAL A 741 -7.32 -14.02 -13.73
CA VAL A 741 -7.61 -14.32 -12.33
C VAL A 741 -6.91 -15.61 -11.94
N MET A 742 -6.00 -15.54 -10.97
CA MET A 742 -5.06 -16.62 -10.62
C MET A 742 -5.05 -16.89 -9.11
N LEU A 743 -4.95 -18.17 -8.72
CA LEU A 743 -4.88 -18.58 -7.31
C LEU A 743 -3.42 -18.84 -6.93
N ASP A 744 -2.82 -17.92 -6.18
CA ASP A 744 -1.47 -18.00 -5.61
C ASP A 744 -1.45 -18.65 -4.21
N TRP A 745 -0.26 -18.81 -3.63
CA TRP A 745 -0.12 -19.25 -2.23
C TRP A 745 -0.42 -18.12 -1.24
N THR A 746 -1.70 -17.89 -0.98
CA THR A 746 -2.14 -16.88 0.00
C THR A 746 -2.25 -17.47 1.43
N ALA A 747 -1.55 -16.89 2.41
CA ALA A 747 -1.66 -17.25 3.83
C ALA A 747 -3.10 -17.08 4.36
N GLY A 748 -3.52 -17.90 5.33
CA GLY A 748 -4.91 -17.95 5.82
C GLY A 748 -5.97 -18.39 4.79
N ASN A 749 -5.57 -18.63 3.54
CA ASN A 749 -6.44 -18.83 2.39
C ASN A 749 -6.08 -20.09 1.58
N THR A 750 -5.10 -20.88 2.03
CA THR A 750 -4.69 -22.15 1.40
C THR A 750 -5.80 -23.20 1.36
N ASP A 751 -6.92 -23.00 2.08
CA ASP A 751 -8.15 -23.80 1.93
C ASP A 751 -8.68 -23.78 0.49
N LEU A 752 -8.50 -22.65 -0.22
CA LEU A 752 -8.82 -22.47 -1.63
C LEU A 752 -7.98 -23.32 -2.57
N ILE A 753 -6.79 -23.77 -2.16
CA ILE A 753 -5.92 -24.67 -2.93
C ILE A 753 -6.37 -26.12 -2.70
N SER A 754 -6.54 -26.86 -3.80
CA SER A 754 -6.87 -28.29 -3.79
C SER A 754 -5.93 -29.05 -2.84
N ALA A 755 -6.47 -29.90 -1.97
CA ALA A 755 -5.66 -30.62 -0.97
C ALA A 755 -4.52 -31.45 -1.60
N LYS A 756 -4.70 -31.95 -2.84
CA LYS A 756 -3.67 -32.68 -3.58
C LYS A 756 -2.64 -31.79 -4.31
N ALA A 757 -2.81 -30.47 -4.25
CA ALA A 757 -1.94 -29.46 -4.85
C ALA A 757 -1.37 -28.47 -3.82
N ARG A 758 -1.56 -28.71 -2.51
CA ARG A 758 -1.19 -27.75 -1.46
C ARG A 758 0.28 -27.91 -1.03
N VAL A 759 1.20 -27.58 -1.94
CA VAL A 759 2.66 -27.56 -1.70
C VAL A 759 3.17 -26.14 -1.99
N LYS A 760 3.73 -25.45 -0.98
CA LYS A 760 4.23 -24.07 -1.12
C LYS A 760 5.39 -24.03 -2.12
N GLY A 761 5.42 -23.05 -3.02
CA GLY A 761 6.51 -22.85 -3.99
C GLY A 761 6.54 -23.80 -5.18
N ALA A 762 5.69 -24.84 -5.21
CA ALA A 762 5.69 -25.83 -6.31
C ALA A 762 5.29 -25.28 -7.69
N ALA A 763 4.58 -24.14 -7.73
CA ALA A 763 4.44 -23.24 -8.88
C ALA A 763 3.93 -21.86 -8.36
N PRO A 764 3.91 -20.80 -9.17
CA PRO A 764 3.31 -19.52 -8.79
C PRO A 764 1.81 -19.59 -8.52
N TYR A 765 1.07 -20.41 -9.27
CA TYR A 765 -0.39 -20.53 -9.16
C TYR A 765 -0.87 -21.99 -9.05
N TYR A 766 -2.11 -22.19 -8.62
CA TYR A 766 -2.61 -23.44 -8.07
C TYR A 766 -4.03 -23.82 -8.52
N SER A 767 -4.31 -25.12 -8.49
CA SER A 767 -5.63 -25.70 -8.75
C SER A 767 -6.62 -25.45 -7.60
N TRP A 768 -7.78 -24.85 -7.92
CA TRP A 768 -8.87 -24.57 -6.98
C TRP A 768 -9.43 -25.82 -6.25
N ASN A 769 -9.73 -25.65 -4.95
CA ASN A 769 -10.47 -26.58 -4.09
C ASN A 769 -11.98 -26.38 -4.23
N VAL A 770 -12.56 -27.06 -5.20
CA VAL A 770 -14.00 -27.02 -5.45
C VAL A 770 -14.78 -28.09 -4.67
N THR A 771 -14.10 -29.04 -4.01
CA THR A 771 -14.72 -30.27 -3.45
C THR A 771 -15.36 -30.05 -2.08
N THR A 772 -14.75 -29.21 -1.25
CA THR A 772 -15.31 -28.76 0.04
C THR A 772 -16.36 -27.66 -0.18
N ASN A 773 -17.39 -27.58 0.67
CA ASN A 773 -18.39 -26.51 0.53
C ASN A 773 -17.80 -25.12 0.85
N SER A 774 -17.07 -24.98 1.96
CA SER A 774 -16.52 -23.68 2.40
C SER A 774 -15.61 -23.03 1.35
N SER A 775 -14.58 -23.76 0.89
CA SER A 775 -13.59 -23.23 -0.05
C SER A 775 -14.19 -22.96 -1.44
N ARG A 776 -15.14 -23.80 -1.88
CA ARG A 776 -15.90 -23.56 -3.12
C ARG A 776 -16.79 -22.31 -3.02
N GLU A 777 -17.51 -22.11 -1.91
CA GLU A 777 -18.31 -20.89 -1.71
C GLU A 777 -17.43 -19.64 -1.55
N LYS A 778 -16.23 -19.76 -0.98
CA LYS A 778 -15.23 -18.69 -0.88
C LYS A 778 -14.67 -18.30 -2.26
N MET A 779 -14.33 -19.27 -3.13
CA MET A 779 -14.00 -19.04 -4.55
C MET A 779 -15.16 -18.36 -5.29
N GLU A 780 -16.38 -18.86 -5.14
CA GLU A 780 -17.56 -18.27 -5.78
C GLU A 780 -17.82 -16.83 -5.28
N ALA A 781 -17.58 -16.55 -4.00
CA ALA A 781 -17.68 -15.21 -3.41
C ALA A 781 -16.64 -14.25 -4.00
N ILE A 782 -15.37 -14.67 -4.11
CA ILE A 782 -14.28 -13.90 -4.75
C ILE A 782 -14.65 -13.53 -6.19
N PHE A 783 -15.09 -14.51 -6.99
CA PHE A 783 -15.49 -14.24 -8.37
C PHE A 783 -16.70 -13.31 -8.45
N CYS A 784 -17.71 -13.47 -7.57
CA CYS A 784 -18.88 -12.60 -7.55
C CYS A 784 -18.56 -11.18 -7.06
N TYR A 785 -17.57 -11.02 -6.19
CA TYR A 785 -17.05 -9.72 -5.75
C TYR A 785 -16.32 -9.02 -6.90
N LEU A 786 -15.35 -9.68 -7.54
CA LEU A 786 -14.64 -9.18 -8.72
C LEU A 786 -15.61 -8.80 -9.85
N GLY A 787 -16.56 -9.67 -10.20
CA GLY A 787 -17.60 -9.36 -11.19
C GLY A 787 -18.51 -8.19 -10.75
N GLY A 788 -18.72 -8.00 -9.45
CA GLY A 788 -19.48 -6.89 -8.87
C GLY A 788 -18.75 -5.54 -8.92
N LEU A 789 -17.41 -5.54 -8.79
CA LEU A 789 -16.58 -4.35 -8.99
C LEU A 789 -16.45 -4.03 -10.48
N PHE A 790 -16.00 -5.01 -11.27
CA PHE A 790 -15.56 -4.89 -12.66
C PHE A 790 -16.61 -5.33 -13.69
N GLY A 791 -17.89 -5.15 -13.35
CA GLY A 791 -19.04 -5.38 -14.25
C GLY A 791 -19.95 -4.15 -14.40
N LYS A 792 -19.63 -3.02 -13.75
CA LYS A 792 -20.44 -1.79 -13.75
C LYS A 792 -20.32 -1.08 -15.11
N LYS A 793 -21.32 -0.29 -15.53
CA LYS A 793 -21.21 0.50 -16.79
C LYS A 793 -20.03 1.48 -16.80
N SER A 794 -19.61 1.98 -15.63
CA SER A 794 -18.48 2.90 -15.45
C SER A 794 -17.14 2.22 -15.17
N CYS A 795 -17.13 0.92 -14.88
CA CYS A 795 -15.95 0.14 -14.53
C CYS A 795 -16.23 -1.33 -14.88
N TYR A 796 -15.81 -1.75 -16.08
CA TYR A 796 -15.98 -3.10 -16.60
C TYR A 796 -14.72 -3.66 -17.26
N VAL A 797 -14.49 -4.94 -17.01
CA VAL A 797 -13.54 -5.77 -17.74
C VAL A 797 -14.28 -6.53 -18.84
N SER A 798 -13.79 -6.46 -20.07
CA SER A 798 -14.39 -7.11 -21.24
C SER A 798 -14.05 -8.60 -21.33
N ASN A 799 -12.78 -8.94 -21.10
CA ASN A 799 -12.23 -10.28 -21.28
C ASN A 799 -11.69 -10.81 -19.95
N TRP A 800 -12.05 -12.03 -19.56
CA TRP A 800 -11.63 -12.64 -18.30
C TRP A 800 -10.96 -13.98 -18.54
N ILE A 801 -9.74 -14.16 -18.06
CA ILE A 801 -8.98 -15.41 -18.18
C ILE A 801 -8.92 -16.08 -16.81
N LEU A 802 -9.13 -17.39 -16.74
CA LEU A 802 -8.96 -18.15 -15.51
C LEU A 802 -7.64 -18.94 -15.52
N GLY A 803 -6.74 -18.64 -14.58
CA GLY A 803 -5.41 -19.25 -14.48
C GLY A 803 -4.45 -18.83 -15.60
N ASN A 804 -3.16 -19.10 -15.40
CA ASN A 804 -2.16 -18.99 -16.46
C ASN A 804 -1.74 -20.37 -16.98
N GLU A 805 -1.39 -20.45 -18.26
CA GLU A 805 -0.84 -21.63 -18.98
C GLU A 805 -1.27 -22.98 -18.39
N VAL A 806 -2.58 -23.28 -18.40
CA VAL A 806 -3.14 -24.39 -17.59
C VAL A 806 -2.83 -25.78 -18.17
N ASN A 807 -2.10 -25.82 -19.28
CA ASN A 807 -1.47 -27.01 -19.84
C ASN A 807 -0.05 -27.27 -19.28
N ASN A 808 0.55 -26.28 -18.62
CA ASN A 808 1.78 -26.41 -17.82
C ASN A 808 1.49 -26.33 -16.30
N PRO A 809 0.89 -27.38 -15.69
CA PRO A 809 0.69 -27.48 -14.24
C PRO A 809 1.98 -27.83 -13.46
N ALA A 810 3.15 -27.91 -14.11
CA ALA A 810 4.42 -28.01 -13.41
C ALA A 810 5.00 -26.61 -13.18
N GLY A 811 5.08 -25.78 -14.22
CA GLY A 811 5.60 -24.41 -14.13
C GLY A 811 4.61 -23.37 -13.60
N TRP A 812 3.31 -23.46 -13.94
CA TRP A 812 2.39 -22.32 -13.76
C TRP A 812 1.12 -22.57 -12.94
N HIS A 813 0.42 -23.70 -13.14
CA HIS A 813 -0.91 -23.92 -12.56
C HIS A 813 -1.02 -25.26 -11.82
N TYR A 814 -0.36 -25.35 -10.67
CA TYR A 814 -0.04 -26.58 -9.96
C TYR A 814 -1.27 -27.42 -9.62
N LYS A 815 -1.22 -28.69 -10.04
CA LYS A 815 -2.24 -29.71 -9.75
C LYS A 815 -1.79 -30.75 -8.72
N GLY A 816 -0.49 -30.84 -8.44
CA GLY A 816 0.14 -31.92 -7.68
C GLY A 816 -0.40 -33.32 -8.02
N GLY A 817 -0.79 -34.07 -6.98
CA GLY A 817 -1.32 -35.43 -7.06
C GLY A 817 -2.77 -35.55 -7.58
N MET A 818 -3.35 -34.50 -8.18
CA MET A 818 -4.64 -34.60 -8.88
C MET A 818 -4.49 -35.44 -10.15
N SER A 819 -5.42 -36.38 -10.35
CA SER A 819 -5.57 -37.08 -11.63
C SER A 819 -6.12 -36.14 -12.70
N THR A 820 -5.79 -36.39 -13.96
CA THR A 820 -6.18 -35.58 -15.12
C THR A 820 -7.68 -35.29 -15.18
N THR A 821 -8.52 -36.28 -14.84
CA THR A 821 -9.98 -36.11 -14.75
C THR A 821 -10.40 -35.19 -13.60
N ALA A 822 -9.75 -35.29 -12.43
CA ALA A 822 -10.05 -34.42 -11.28
C ALA A 822 -9.60 -32.98 -11.52
N TYR A 823 -8.43 -32.79 -12.15
CA TYR A 823 -7.89 -31.49 -12.53
C TYR A 823 -8.84 -30.73 -13.46
N PHE A 824 -9.16 -31.29 -14.63
CA PHE A 824 -10.07 -30.63 -15.58
C PHE A 824 -11.52 -30.54 -15.07
N LYS A 825 -11.99 -31.42 -14.18
CA LYS A 825 -13.31 -31.27 -13.53
C LYS A 825 -13.31 -30.09 -12.53
N SER A 826 -12.21 -29.85 -11.82
CA SER A 826 -12.08 -28.66 -10.97
C SER A 826 -12.03 -27.39 -11.82
N TYR A 827 -11.12 -27.34 -12.80
CA TYR A 827 -10.93 -26.18 -13.66
C TYR A 827 -12.20 -25.81 -14.44
N ALA A 828 -12.91 -26.79 -15.02
CA ALA A 828 -14.20 -26.54 -15.68
C ALA A 828 -15.31 -26.05 -14.72
N TYR A 829 -15.27 -26.42 -13.44
CA TYR A 829 -16.19 -25.86 -12.45
C TYR A 829 -15.85 -24.42 -12.06
N ALA A 830 -14.56 -24.12 -11.82
CA ALA A 830 -14.09 -22.77 -11.54
C ALA A 830 -14.37 -21.82 -12.72
N PHE A 831 -14.13 -22.27 -13.96
CA PHE A 831 -14.48 -21.54 -15.18
C PHE A 831 -15.97 -21.19 -15.23
N ARG A 832 -16.83 -22.17 -14.94
CA ARG A 832 -18.28 -21.94 -14.85
C ARG A 832 -18.62 -20.93 -13.76
N ALA A 833 -18.02 -21.03 -12.58
CA ALA A 833 -18.27 -20.11 -11.48
C ALA A 833 -17.91 -18.66 -11.86
N LEU A 834 -16.74 -18.43 -12.47
CA LEU A 834 -16.32 -17.13 -12.99
C LEU A 834 -17.26 -16.62 -14.09
N TYR A 835 -17.63 -17.48 -15.05
CA TYR A 835 -18.58 -17.16 -16.12
C TYR A 835 -19.91 -16.62 -15.59
N TYR A 836 -20.49 -17.28 -14.59
CA TYR A 836 -21.75 -16.84 -13.97
C TYR A 836 -21.55 -15.59 -13.11
N ALA A 837 -20.49 -15.52 -12.31
CA ALA A 837 -20.18 -14.38 -11.47
C ALA A 837 -20.05 -13.07 -12.29
N VAL A 838 -19.29 -13.11 -13.39
CA VAL A 838 -19.08 -11.96 -14.28
C VAL A 838 -20.32 -11.68 -15.13
N ARG A 839 -20.88 -12.68 -15.84
CA ARG A 839 -21.97 -12.42 -16.81
C ARG A 839 -23.30 -12.09 -16.17
N THR A 840 -23.48 -12.34 -14.86
CA THR A 840 -24.64 -11.80 -14.11
C THR A 840 -24.52 -10.31 -13.79
N GLN A 841 -23.37 -9.68 -14.05
CA GLN A 841 -23.17 -8.23 -13.91
C GLN A 841 -23.04 -7.56 -15.29
N TYR A 842 -22.19 -8.11 -16.16
CA TYR A 842 -21.98 -7.63 -17.53
C TYR A 842 -22.31 -8.71 -18.58
N SER A 843 -23.41 -8.54 -19.32
CA SER A 843 -23.98 -9.59 -20.21
C SER A 843 -23.03 -10.04 -21.34
N ASN A 844 -22.16 -9.14 -21.80
CA ASN A 844 -21.32 -9.36 -22.98
C ASN A 844 -19.83 -9.53 -22.62
N ALA A 845 -19.51 -9.74 -21.35
CA ALA A 845 -18.18 -10.20 -20.96
C ALA A 845 -17.86 -11.58 -21.58
N HIS A 846 -16.62 -11.73 -22.02
CA HIS A 846 -16.04 -12.95 -22.55
C HIS A 846 -15.17 -13.62 -21.48
N ILE A 847 -15.22 -14.96 -21.40
CA ILE A 847 -14.40 -15.75 -20.47
C ILE A 847 -13.56 -16.76 -21.27
N PHE A 848 -12.30 -16.88 -20.89
CA PHE A 848 -11.22 -17.52 -21.62
C PHE A 848 -10.50 -18.58 -20.76
N ILE A 849 -9.98 -19.62 -21.42
CA ILE A 849 -8.94 -20.52 -20.85
C ILE A 849 -7.57 -20.10 -21.40
N CYS A 850 -6.49 -20.30 -20.65
CA CYS A 850 -5.13 -19.91 -21.06
C CYS A 850 -4.22 -21.12 -21.36
N THR A 851 -3.50 -21.12 -22.49
CA THR A 851 -2.49 -22.15 -22.83
C THR A 851 -1.26 -21.56 -23.52
N ASP A 852 -0.13 -22.23 -23.35
CA ASP A 852 1.15 -21.91 -24.01
C ASP A 852 1.20 -22.35 -25.49
N ASN A 853 2.39 -22.29 -26.10
CA ASN A 853 2.62 -22.69 -27.50
C ASN A 853 2.77 -24.22 -27.73
N PHE A 854 2.77 -25.08 -26.70
CA PHE A 854 2.96 -26.54 -26.80
C PHE A 854 1.69 -27.20 -27.34
N TRP A 855 1.51 -27.16 -28.66
CA TRP A 855 0.27 -27.53 -29.34
C TRP A 855 0.00 -29.03 -29.32
N ASN A 856 0.95 -29.85 -29.77
CA ASN A 856 0.94 -31.32 -29.62
C ASN A 856 2.00 -31.80 -28.63
N ALA A 857 3.10 -31.06 -28.46
CA ALA A 857 4.16 -31.35 -27.49
C ALA A 857 3.69 -31.18 -26.03
N THR A 858 4.51 -31.60 -25.07
CA THR A 858 4.23 -31.49 -23.63
C THR A 858 5.49 -31.12 -22.85
N GLN A 859 5.38 -30.19 -21.89
CA GLN A 859 6.38 -30.00 -20.85
C GLN A 859 6.32 -31.14 -19.81
N SER A 860 7.39 -31.37 -19.04
CA SER A 860 7.41 -32.42 -18.00
C SER A 860 6.29 -32.22 -16.97
N GLY A 861 5.58 -33.29 -16.62
CA GLY A 861 4.39 -33.24 -15.74
C GLY A 861 3.15 -32.55 -16.33
N GLY A 862 3.22 -32.06 -17.57
CA GLY A 862 2.18 -31.24 -18.20
C GLY A 862 1.35 -31.91 -19.29
N TYR A 863 0.73 -31.08 -20.13
CA TYR A 863 -0.23 -31.44 -21.16
C TYR A 863 -0.03 -30.58 -22.41
N SER A 864 -0.50 -31.04 -23.56
CA SER A 864 -0.53 -30.25 -24.79
C SER A 864 -1.76 -29.34 -24.82
N ALA A 865 -1.64 -28.13 -25.35
CA ALA A 865 -2.72 -27.14 -25.43
C ALA A 865 -3.97 -27.70 -26.15
N LYS A 866 -3.76 -28.45 -27.23
CA LYS A 866 -4.80 -29.17 -27.99
C LYS A 866 -5.54 -30.19 -27.12
N TYR A 867 -4.83 -30.96 -26.30
CA TYR A 867 -5.44 -31.89 -25.35
C TYR A 867 -6.24 -31.14 -24.27
N VAL A 868 -5.67 -30.09 -23.68
CA VAL A 868 -6.32 -29.27 -22.64
C VAL A 868 -7.66 -28.72 -23.10
N ILE A 869 -7.74 -28.14 -24.30
CA ILE A 869 -9.01 -27.65 -24.87
C ILE A 869 -10.05 -28.78 -24.90
N SER A 870 -9.69 -29.96 -25.42
CA SER A 870 -10.61 -31.10 -25.51
C SER A 870 -11.02 -31.65 -24.13
N ALA A 871 -10.09 -31.72 -23.18
CA ALA A 871 -10.29 -32.27 -21.85
C ALA A 871 -11.12 -31.33 -20.96
N PHE A 872 -10.85 -30.02 -21.02
CA PHE A 872 -11.67 -28.97 -20.41
C PHE A 872 -13.12 -29.05 -20.93
N LEU A 873 -13.32 -29.05 -22.26
CA LEU A 873 -14.67 -29.09 -22.85
C LEU A 873 -15.41 -30.40 -22.53
N LYS A 874 -14.70 -31.54 -22.43
CA LYS A 874 -15.26 -32.83 -22.00
C LYS A 874 -15.79 -32.80 -20.57
N GLN A 875 -15.23 -31.98 -19.68
CA GLN A 875 -15.74 -31.79 -18.32
C GLN A 875 -16.75 -30.64 -18.24
N LEU A 876 -16.55 -29.52 -18.93
CA LEU A 876 -17.49 -28.39 -18.97
C LEU A 876 -18.86 -28.84 -19.48
N ASN A 877 -18.91 -29.63 -20.56
CA ASN A 877 -20.18 -30.15 -21.09
C ASN A 877 -20.86 -31.19 -20.19
N LYS A 878 -20.13 -31.83 -19.26
CA LYS A 878 -20.71 -32.68 -18.21
C LYS A 878 -21.28 -31.87 -17.05
N ILE A 879 -20.75 -30.67 -16.79
CA ILE A 879 -21.22 -29.76 -15.75
C ILE A 879 -22.42 -28.95 -16.26
N GLU A 880 -22.26 -28.25 -17.39
CA GLU A 880 -23.32 -27.50 -18.07
C GLU A 880 -23.01 -27.37 -19.58
N LYS A 881 -23.65 -28.22 -20.41
CA LYS A 881 -23.52 -28.19 -21.87
C LYS A 881 -23.96 -26.84 -22.47
N GLY A 882 -23.13 -26.30 -23.36
CA GLY A 882 -23.46 -25.09 -24.15
C GLY A 882 -23.03 -23.75 -23.55
N LEU A 883 -22.22 -23.74 -22.50
CA LEU A 883 -21.57 -22.52 -22.03
C LEU A 883 -20.57 -21.99 -23.06
N LYS A 884 -20.55 -20.67 -23.27
CA LYS A 884 -19.58 -20.02 -24.15
C LYS A 884 -18.19 -20.01 -23.49
N TRP A 885 -17.16 -20.14 -24.31
CA TRP A 885 -15.76 -20.09 -23.91
C TRP A 885 -14.93 -19.53 -25.06
N ASN A 886 -13.75 -19.02 -24.74
CA ASN A 886 -12.78 -18.47 -25.68
C ASN A 886 -11.36 -18.94 -25.29
N LEU A 887 -10.36 -18.67 -26.14
CA LEU A 887 -8.98 -19.11 -25.93
C LEU A 887 -8.02 -17.93 -25.82
N ALA A 888 -7.34 -17.81 -24.68
CA ALA A 888 -6.15 -17.01 -24.50
C ALA A 888 -4.94 -17.89 -24.81
N TYR A 889 -4.04 -17.43 -25.69
CA TYR A 889 -3.00 -18.27 -26.27
C TYR A 889 -1.66 -17.54 -26.35
N HIS A 890 -0.61 -18.14 -25.81
CA HIS A 890 0.73 -17.57 -25.86
C HIS A 890 1.50 -18.18 -27.03
N ALA A 891 1.33 -17.59 -28.23
CA ALA A 891 1.98 -18.02 -29.48
C ALA A 891 3.49 -17.70 -29.57
N TYR A 892 4.21 -17.88 -28.45
CA TYR A 892 5.64 -17.64 -28.31
C TYR A 892 6.48 -18.34 -29.38
N SER A 893 7.67 -17.79 -29.64
CA SER A 893 8.73 -18.48 -30.38
C SER A 893 9.10 -19.82 -29.75
N PHE A 894 9.70 -20.70 -30.55
CA PHE A 894 10.32 -21.92 -30.06
C PHE A 894 11.76 -22.02 -30.64
N PRO A 895 12.82 -22.08 -29.80
CA PRO A 895 12.80 -21.80 -28.35
C PRO A 895 12.38 -20.34 -28.04
N LEU A 896 12.08 -20.03 -26.78
CA LEU A 896 11.55 -18.71 -26.37
C LEU A 896 12.52 -17.54 -26.66
N THR A 897 13.84 -17.82 -26.64
CA THR A 897 14.92 -16.88 -26.99
C THR A 897 15.02 -16.57 -28.49
N TYR A 898 14.24 -17.24 -29.34
CA TYR A 898 14.39 -17.18 -30.80
C TYR A 898 13.52 -16.08 -31.44
N THR A 899 14.06 -14.87 -31.55
CA THR A 899 13.30 -13.70 -32.04
C THR A 899 12.90 -13.81 -33.51
N ASN A 900 13.69 -14.49 -34.35
CA ASN A 900 13.40 -14.74 -35.77
C ASN A 900 12.33 -15.84 -36.00
N PHE A 901 11.14 -15.70 -35.38
CA PHE A 901 10.10 -16.74 -35.38
C PHE A 901 9.66 -17.22 -36.77
N TRP A 902 9.91 -16.43 -37.81
CA TRP A 902 9.57 -16.70 -39.21
C TRP A 902 10.41 -17.81 -39.85
N GLU A 903 11.68 -17.97 -39.45
CA GLU A 903 12.53 -19.12 -39.82
C GLU A 903 11.94 -20.39 -39.24
N GLY A 904 11.45 -20.34 -38.00
CA GLY A 904 10.53 -21.31 -37.40
C GLY A 904 11.12 -22.71 -37.25
N PHE A 905 12.06 -22.81 -36.32
CA PHE A 905 12.71 -24.03 -35.87
C PHE A 905 11.68 -25.10 -35.44
N GLY A 906 11.73 -26.29 -36.04
CA GLY A 906 10.92 -27.45 -35.65
C GLY A 906 9.40 -27.34 -35.82
N ILE A 907 8.87 -26.36 -36.55
CA ILE A 907 7.41 -26.13 -36.68
C ILE A 907 6.89 -26.26 -38.12
N THR A 908 5.78 -26.99 -38.27
CA THR A 908 5.11 -27.28 -39.53
C THR A 908 3.84 -26.44 -39.69
N ASN A 909 3.27 -26.43 -40.90
CA ASN A 909 2.06 -25.64 -41.23
C ASN A 909 0.75 -26.45 -41.15
N ASP A 910 0.77 -27.62 -40.49
CA ASP A 910 -0.36 -28.54 -40.36
C ASP A 910 -0.71 -28.83 -38.88
N VAL A 911 -1.73 -29.65 -38.64
CA VAL A 911 -2.31 -29.89 -37.30
C VAL A 911 -1.49 -30.83 -36.40
N SER A 912 -0.46 -31.49 -36.93
CA SER A 912 0.49 -32.34 -36.21
C SER A 912 1.66 -31.58 -35.58
N THR A 913 1.90 -30.32 -35.98
CA THR A 913 3.02 -29.49 -35.51
C THR A 913 3.22 -29.55 -33.98
N PRO A 914 4.45 -29.72 -33.46
CA PRO A 914 4.66 -29.83 -32.01
C PRO A 914 4.28 -28.54 -31.28
N TYR A 915 4.58 -27.37 -31.88
CA TYR A 915 4.33 -26.04 -31.33
C TYR A 915 3.52 -25.17 -32.30
N ILE A 916 2.71 -24.25 -31.76
CA ILE A 916 2.11 -23.17 -32.56
C ILE A 916 2.67 -21.82 -32.10
N THR A 917 3.43 -21.19 -33.00
CA THR A 917 4.00 -19.86 -32.86
C THR A 917 3.30 -18.91 -33.84
N MET A 918 3.69 -17.64 -33.86
CA MET A 918 3.15 -16.68 -34.84
C MET A 918 3.42 -17.05 -36.32
N LYS A 919 4.37 -17.93 -36.65
CA LYS A 919 4.61 -18.42 -38.03
C LYS A 919 3.44 -19.26 -38.53
N ASN A 920 2.98 -20.21 -37.73
CA ASN A 920 1.96 -21.20 -38.09
C ASN A 920 0.61 -21.00 -37.36
N ILE A 921 0.39 -19.86 -36.66
CA ILE A 921 -0.84 -19.52 -35.91
C ILE A 921 -2.16 -19.74 -36.67
N LYS A 922 -2.11 -19.71 -38.01
CA LYS A 922 -3.22 -20.15 -38.89
C LYS A 922 -3.76 -21.54 -38.52
N VAL A 923 -2.89 -22.51 -38.21
CA VAL A 923 -3.24 -23.87 -37.80
C VAL A 923 -4.21 -23.84 -36.62
N LEU A 924 -3.88 -23.10 -35.55
CA LEU A 924 -4.76 -22.93 -34.39
C LEU A 924 -6.09 -22.29 -34.82
N THR A 925 -6.05 -21.16 -35.53
CA THR A 925 -7.27 -20.43 -35.87
C THR A 925 -8.22 -21.22 -36.78
N ASN A 926 -7.68 -22.02 -37.71
CA ASN A 926 -8.44 -22.93 -38.56
C ASN A 926 -8.97 -24.12 -37.75
N TYR A 927 -8.17 -24.71 -36.86
CA TYR A 927 -8.57 -25.82 -36.00
C TYR A 927 -9.70 -25.41 -35.04
N ILE A 928 -9.58 -24.27 -34.36
CA ILE A 928 -10.63 -23.73 -33.49
C ILE A 928 -11.91 -23.46 -34.28
N LYS A 929 -11.81 -22.78 -35.43
CA LYS A 929 -12.97 -22.52 -36.31
C LYS A 929 -13.65 -23.82 -36.78
N LYS A 930 -12.87 -24.84 -37.17
CA LYS A 930 -13.38 -26.13 -37.68
C LYS A 930 -14.06 -26.97 -36.60
N ASN A 931 -13.46 -27.07 -35.40
CA ASN A 931 -13.92 -28.00 -34.37
C ASN A 931 -14.88 -27.38 -33.34
N TYR A 932 -14.82 -26.05 -33.14
CA TYR A 932 -15.59 -25.36 -32.09
C TYR A 932 -16.38 -24.13 -32.60
N GLY A 933 -16.23 -23.78 -33.89
CA GLY A 933 -16.98 -22.71 -34.56
C GLY A 933 -16.32 -21.33 -34.48
N SER A 934 -16.76 -20.42 -35.37
CA SER A 934 -16.25 -19.04 -35.49
C SER A 934 -16.62 -18.12 -34.30
N SER A 935 -17.55 -18.56 -33.46
CA SER A 935 -17.98 -17.86 -32.24
C SER A 935 -17.00 -17.99 -31.07
N VAL A 936 -16.10 -18.98 -31.10
CA VAL A 936 -14.98 -19.05 -30.16
C VAL A 936 -13.92 -18.06 -30.64
N ARG A 937 -13.62 -17.06 -29.81
CA ARG A 937 -12.63 -16.02 -30.09
C ARG A 937 -11.27 -16.41 -29.52
N ILE A 938 -10.22 -15.88 -30.14
CA ILE A 938 -8.83 -16.05 -29.68
C ILE A 938 -8.28 -14.67 -29.29
N ILE A 939 -7.58 -14.59 -28.17
CA ILE A 939 -6.70 -13.46 -27.86
C ILE A 939 -5.28 -13.98 -27.71
N LEU A 940 -4.32 -13.26 -28.29
CA LEU A 940 -2.91 -13.47 -28.00
C LEU A 940 -2.61 -12.61 -26.77
N SER A 941 -2.69 -13.24 -25.59
CA SER A 941 -2.74 -12.58 -24.28
C SER A 941 -1.40 -12.05 -23.80
N GLU A 942 -0.32 -12.74 -24.16
CA GLU A 942 1.04 -12.44 -23.71
C GLU A 942 1.97 -12.83 -24.87
N GLN A 943 2.66 -11.86 -25.47
CA GLN A 943 3.54 -12.05 -26.63
C GLN A 943 4.85 -11.29 -26.41
N GLY A 944 5.98 -11.98 -26.48
CA GLY A 944 7.28 -11.41 -26.18
C GLY A 944 8.36 -11.91 -27.12
N TYR A 945 9.31 -11.02 -27.43
CA TYR A 945 10.46 -11.27 -28.27
C TYR A 945 11.67 -10.60 -27.61
N THR A 946 12.79 -11.30 -27.49
CA THR A 946 13.97 -10.78 -26.78
C THR A 946 14.84 -9.94 -27.71
N SER A 947 15.34 -8.80 -27.21
CA SER A 947 16.37 -8.02 -27.92
C SER A 947 17.79 -8.57 -27.72
N SER A 948 18.01 -9.49 -26.75
CA SER A 948 19.36 -9.89 -26.32
C SER A 948 20.20 -10.56 -27.41
N ASN A 949 19.66 -11.56 -28.10
CA ASN A 949 20.44 -12.44 -28.99
C ASN A 949 20.40 -12.01 -30.47
N TRP A 950 19.54 -11.04 -30.82
CA TRP A 950 19.24 -10.65 -32.20
C TRP A 950 19.14 -9.13 -32.40
N GLY A 951 19.36 -8.33 -31.35
CA GLY A 951 19.24 -6.88 -31.39
C GLY A 951 17.80 -6.36 -31.44
N GLU A 952 17.66 -5.04 -31.29
CA GLU A 952 16.35 -4.37 -31.22
C GLU A 952 15.62 -4.33 -32.57
N ALA A 953 16.35 -4.28 -33.68
CA ALA A 953 15.76 -4.26 -35.02
C ALA A 953 14.99 -5.57 -35.30
N ASN A 954 15.52 -6.72 -34.88
CA ASN A 954 14.83 -8.01 -35.02
C ASN A 954 13.66 -8.12 -34.04
N GLN A 955 13.78 -7.58 -32.82
CA GLN A 955 12.66 -7.48 -31.88
C GLN A 955 11.50 -6.67 -32.49
N ALA A 956 11.80 -5.51 -33.07
CA ALA A 956 10.84 -4.64 -33.74
C ALA A 956 10.22 -5.31 -34.98
N ALA A 957 11.03 -5.98 -35.81
CA ALA A 957 10.56 -6.75 -36.97
C ALA A 957 9.58 -7.87 -36.55
N ALA A 958 9.91 -8.61 -35.48
CA ALA A 958 9.07 -9.67 -34.95
C ALA A 958 7.73 -9.14 -34.45
N ILE A 959 7.73 -8.07 -33.66
CA ILE A 959 6.53 -7.42 -33.14
C ILE A 959 5.62 -6.92 -34.28
N VAL A 960 6.19 -6.24 -35.28
CA VAL A 960 5.43 -5.70 -36.43
C VAL A 960 4.84 -6.83 -37.28
N TYR A 961 5.63 -7.86 -37.60
CA TYR A 961 5.17 -8.96 -38.43
C TYR A 961 4.05 -9.76 -37.72
N SER A 962 4.26 -10.11 -36.45
CA SER A 962 3.24 -10.77 -35.62
C SER A 962 1.97 -9.94 -35.45
N TYR A 963 2.08 -8.62 -35.23
CA TYR A 963 0.92 -7.75 -35.19
C TYR A 963 0.15 -7.77 -36.53
N TYR A 964 0.83 -7.69 -37.68
CA TYR A 964 0.14 -7.76 -38.98
C TYR A 964 -0.50 -9.13 -39.25
N ILE A 965 0.12 -10.24 -38.83
CA ILE A 965 -0.51 -11.58 -38.85
C ILE A 965 -1.81 -11.58 -38.00
N ALA A 966 -1.73 -11.09 -36.76
CA ALA A 966 -2.88 -11.02 -35.86
C ALA A 966 -3.98 -10.08 -36.39
N ALA A 967 -3.61 -8.91 -36.92
CA ALA A 967 -4.50 -7.94 -37.54
C ALA A 967 -5.26 -8.53 -38.75
N CYS A 968 -4.57 -9.32 -39.58
CA CYS A 968 -5.16 -9.94 -40.78
C CYS A 968 -6.02 -11.19 -40.46
N ASN A 969 -5.75 -11.90 -39.37
CA ASN A 969 -6.54 -13.06 -38.97
C ASN A 969 -7.95 -12.67 -38.47
N PRO A 970 -9.04 -13.33 -38.93
CA PRO A 970 -10.42 -13.04 -38.49
C PRO A 970 -10.88 -13.77 -37.22
N MET A 971 -10.08 -14.66 -36.63
CA MET A 971 -10.40 -15.37 -35.37
C MET A 971 -9.77 -14.73 -34.13
N ILE A 972 -8.74 -13.91 -34.31
CA ILE A 972 -8.00 -13.23 -33.23
C ILE A 972 -8.63 -11.86 -32.98
N ASP A 973 -8.91 -11.51 -31.72
CA ASP A 973 -9.50 -10.22 -31.32
C ASP A 973 -8.47 -9.24 -30.74
N ALA A 974 -7.38 -9.74 -30.13
CA ALA A 974 -6.31 -8.93 -29.53
C ALA A 974 -4.92 -9.52 -29.80
N PHE A 975 -3.92 -8.63 -29.92
CA PHE A 975 -2.49 -8.93 -29.91
C PHE A 975 -1.84 -8.09 -28.80
N ILE A 976 -1.56 -8.73 -27.67
CA ILE A 976 -1.09 -8.09 -26.45
C ILE A 976 0.37 -8.49 -26.23
N ILE A 977 1.26 -7.51 -26.07
CA ILE A 977 2.68 -7.76 -25.80
C ILE A 977 2.98 -7.79 -24.30
N ARG A 978 4.02 -8.57 -23.93
CA ARG A 978 4.39 -8.96 -22.57
C ARG A 978 4.70 -7.80 -21.61
N SER A 979 5.31 -6.71 -22.08
CA SER A 979 5.59 -5.55 -21.22
C SER A 979 6.00 -4.30 -21.98
N PHE A 980 5.87 -3.15 -21.32
CA PHE A 980 6.52 -1.90 -21.71
C PHE A 980 8.01 -1.94 -21.37
N SER A 981 8.34 -2.24 -20.11
CA SER A 981 9.70 -2.30 -19.55
C SER A 981 10.33 -3.71 -19.65
N ASP A 982 11.66 -3.81 -19.69
CA ASP A 982 12.35 -5.09 -19.45
C ASP A 982 12.14 -5.52 -17.98
N ASN A 983 11.75 -6.77 -17.73
CA ASN A 983 11.67 -7.31 -16.37
C ASN A 983 13.04 -7.86 -15.94
N ALA A 984 13.48 -7.60 -14.70
CA ALA A 984 14.79 -8.00 -14.22
C ALA A 984 15.00 -9.54 -14.22
N ASN A 985 14.01 -10.31 -13.75
CA ASN A 985 14.12 -11.77 -13.65
C ASN A 985 14.10 -12.43 -15.03
N GLU A 986 13.35 -11.86 -15.99
CA GLU A 986 13.34 -12.32 -17.39
C GLU A 986 14.65 -11.91 -18.09
N THR A 987 15.16 -10.71 -17.83
CA THR A 987 16.45 -10.21 -18.35
C THR A 987 17.62 -11.08 -17.91
N ALA A 988 17.64 -11.53 -16.65
CA ALA A 988 18.64 -12.48 -16.14
C ALA A 988 18.59 -13.85 -16.84
N GLN A 989 17.48 -14.20 -17.48
CA GLN A 989 17.33 -15.40 -18.33
C GLN A 989 17.59 -15.10 -19.83
N GLY A 990 18.14 -13.92 -20.16
CA GLY A 990 18.36 -13.46 -21.54
C GLY A 990 17.08 -12.97 -22.25
N LEU A 991 15.96 -12.83 -21.54
CA LEU A 991 14.65 -12.48 -22.11
C LEU A 991 14.33 -10.99 -21.94
N ARG A 992 15.07 -10.13 -22.64
CA ARG A 992 14.84 -8.67 -22.71
C ARG A 992 13.64 -8.34 -23.60
N MET A 993 12.44 -8.63 -23.12
CA MET A 993 11.18 -8.57 -23.87
C MET A 993 10.48 -7.20 -23.88
N GLY A 994 10.90 -6.26 -23.02
CA GLY A 994 10.36 -4.90 -23.00
C GLY A 994 10.72 -4.12 -24.27
N ILE A 995 9.97 -3.06 -24.54
CA ILE A 995 10.13 -2.20 -25.72
C ILE A 995 10.56 -0.77 -25.39
N ALA A 996 10.42 -0.31 -24.14
CA ALA A 996 10.72 1.05 -23.73
C ALA A 996 12.19 1.43 -23.99
N GLY A 997 12.43 2.63 -24.52
CA GLY A 997 13.74 3.08 -24.98
C GLY A 997 14.21 2.45 -26.31
N LYS A 998 13.72 1.26 -26.66
CA LYS A 998 14.16 0.48 -27.81
C LYS A 998 13.50 0.91 -29.12
N GLU A 999 14.10 0.53 -30.25
CA GLU A 999 13.51 0.68 -31.59
C GLU A 999 12.07 0.12 -31.67
N ALA A 1000 11.84 -1.01 -30.99
CA ALA A 1000 10.54 -1.67 -30.90
C ALA A 1000 9.41 -0.75 -30.42
N PHE A 1001 9.67 0.23 -29.56
CA PHE A 1001 8.65 1.19 -29.12
C PHE A 1001 8.10 2.03 -30.27
N ASN A 1002 8.97 2.61 -31.09
CA ASN A 1002 8.55 3.44 -32.22
C ASN A 1002 7.83 2.61 -33.30
N ALA A 1003 8.34 1.41 -33.59
CA ALA A 1003 7.67 0.47 -34.48
C ALA A 1003 6.25 0.13 -34.00
N PHE A 1004 6.11 -0.28 -32.73
CA PHE A 1004 4.84 -0.65 -32.11
C PHE A 1004 3.88 0.55 -31.99
N LYS A 1005 4.39 1.75 -31.68
CA LYS A 1005 3.61 3.00 -31.57
C LYS A 1005 2.95 3.40 -32.90
N TYR A 1006 3.66 3.25 -34.02
CA TYR A 1006 3.23 3.81 -35.31
C TYR A 1006 2.77 2.80 -36.39
N MET A 1007 3.01 1.49 -36.24
CA MET A 1007 2.60 0.46 -37.22
C MET A 1007 1.09 0.40 -37.55
N ASP A 1008 0.23 0.97 -36.71
CA ASP A 1008 -1.22 1.10 -36.91
C ASP A 1008 -1.68 2.56 -37.07
N THR A 1009 -0.85 3.39 -37.71
CA THR A 1009 -1.12 4.81 -37.99
C THR A 1009 -0.77 5.19 -39.43
N SER A 1010 -1.11 6.41 -39.86
CA SER A 1010 -0.65 7.00 -41.12
C SER A 1010 0.87 6.93 -41.31
N GLN A 1011 1.64 6.99 -40.22
CA GLN A 1011 3.11 6.87 -40.24
C GLN A 1011 3.63 5.43 -40.36
N ALA A 1012 2.77 4.41 -40.45
CA ALA A 1012 3.19 3.00 -40.48
C ALA A 1012 4.21 2.68 -41.58
N SER A 1013 4.18 3.36 -42.72
CA SER A 1013 5.19 3.16 -43.78
C SER A 1013 6.59 3.57 -43.32
N LYS A 1014 6.73 4.75 -42.68
CA LYS A 1014 7.99 5.28 -42.13
C LYS A 1014 8.63 4.30 -41.15
N TYR A 1015 7.83 3.74 -40.24
CA TYR A 1015 8.32 2.89 -39.15
C TYR A 1015 8.33 1.39 -39.45
N THR A 1016 7.72 0.89 -40.53
CA THR A 1016 7.69 -0.55 -40.84
C THR A 1016 8.34 -0.98 -42.16
N LYS A 1017 8.69 -0.04 -43.06
CA LYS A 1017 9.23 -0.37 -44.39
C LYS A 1017 10.53 -1.18 -44.32
N LYS A 1018 11.46 -0.85 -43.40
CA LYS A 1018 12.76 -1.52 -43.31
C LYS A 1018 12.68 -3.00 -42.93
N TYR A 1019 11.73 -3.39 -42.08
CA TYR A 1019 11.55 -4.79 -41.66
C TYR A 1019 11.17 -5.73 -42.80
N MET A 1020 10.56 -5.22 -43.88
CA MET A 1020 10.31 -6.05 -45.06
C MET A 1020 11.62 -6.57 -45.69
N GLY A 1021 12.68 -5.75 -45.71
CA GLY A 1021 14.01 -6.16 -46.17
C GLY A 1021 14.64 -7.23 -45.28
N MET A 1022 14.58 -7.04 -43.97
CA MET A 1022 15.04 -8.03 -42.97
C MET A 1022 14.28 -9.36 -43.06
N LEU A 1023 13.01 -9.32 -43.48
CA LEU A 1023 12.17 -10.50 -43.72
C LEU A 1023 12.28 -11.06 -45.15
N GLY A 1024 13.26 -10.61 -45.95
CA GLY A 1024 13.52 -11.10 -47.30
C GLY A 1024 12.43 -10.78 -48.34
N VAL A 1025 11.57 -9.78 -48.10
CA VAL A 1025 10.40 -9.50 -48.96
C VAL A 1025 10.30 -8.05 -49.43
N LYS A 1026 9.75 -7.87 -50.63
CA LYS A 1026 9.37 -6.55 -51.17
C LYS A 1026 7.94 -6.11 -50.80
N SER A 1027 7.15 -6.95 -50.12
CA SER A 1027 5.78 -6.62 -49.71
C SER A 1027 5.22 -7.55 -48.63
N TRP A 1028 4.56 -6.98 -47.61
CA TRP A 1028 3.78 -7.72 -46.60
C TRP A 1028 2.78 -8.72 -47.17
N LYS A 1029 2.23 -8.50 -48.38
CA LYS A 1029 1.29 -9.43 -49.04
C LYS A 1029 1.89 -10.82 -49.31
N LYS A 1030 3.22 -10.94 -49.40
CA LYS A 1030 3.92 -12.22 -49.65
C LYS A 1030 3.96 -13.13 -48.42
N ILE A 1031 3.93 -12.56 -47.20
CA ILE A 1031 4.12 -13.30 -45.93
C ILE A 1031 2.92 -13.18 -44.98
N VAL A 1032 2.31 -11.99 -44.86
CA VAL A 1032 1.08 -11.80 -44.08
C VAL A 1032 -0.12 -12.22 -44.93
N ALA A 1033 -0.55 -13.47 -44.76
CA ALA A 1033 -1.69 -13.98 -45.50
C ALA A 1033 -3.01 -13.27 -45.12
N GLY A 1034 -3.77 -12.83 -46.12
CA GLY A 1034 -4.98 -12.00 -45.94
C GLY A 1034 -4.71 -10.49 -45.83
N TYR A 1035 -3.44 -10.06 -45.96
CA TYR A 1035 -3.07 -8.65 -45.95
C TYR A 1035 -3.70 -7.87 -47.11
N LYS A 1036 -4.32 -6.74 -46.76
CA LYS A 1036 -4.73 -5.67 -47.68
C LYS A 1036 -4.33 -4.36 -47.03
N ALA A 1037 -3.70 -3.45 -47.78
CA ALA A 1037 -3.30 -2.14 -47.24
C ALA A 1037 -4.51 -1.36 -46.68
N SER A 1038 -5.67 -1.45 -47.33
CA SER A 1038 -6.94 -0.87 -46.85
C SER A 1038 -7.40 -1.45 -45.51
N ARG A 1039 -7.09 -2.72 -45.18
CA ARG A 1039 -7.41 -3.31 -43.88
C ARG A 1039 -6.58 -2.70 -42.77
N ILE A 1040 -5.27 -2.48 -43.01
CA ILE A 1040 -4.38 -1.83 -42.03
C ILE A 1040 -4.74 -0.34 -41.90
N LYS A 1041 -5.00 0.36 -43.01
CA LYS A 1041 -5.54 1.74 -42.99
C LYS A 1041 -6.86 1.84 -42.21
N GLY A 1042 -7.73 0.83 -42.30
CA GLY A 1042 -8.97 0.75 -41.52
C GLY A 1042 -8.78 0.53 -40.01
N MET A 1043 -7.58 0.16 -39.55
CA MET A 1043 -7.23 0.10 -38.13
C MET A 1043 -6.64 1.43 -37.61
N TYR A 1044 -6.30 2.37 -38.51
CA TYR A 1044 -5.72 3.64 -38.13
C TYR A 1044 -6.61 4.37 -37.13
N ARG A 1045 -5.99 4.85 -36.06
CA ARG A 1045 -6.61 5.77 -35.12
C ARG A 1045 -7.04 7.02 -35.91
N LYS A 1046 -8.34 7.35 -35.90
CA LYS A 1046 -8.77 8.71 -36.20
C LYS A 1046 -8.12 9.61 -35.16
N THR A 1047 -7.46 10.67 -35.63
CA THR A 1047 -7.01 11.81 -34.82
C THR A 1047 -8.23 12.51 -34.22
#